data_AF-A0A0D2HIC6-F1
#
_entry.id   AF-A0A0D2HIC6-F1
#
_cell.length_a   1.000
_cell.length_b   1.000
_cell.length_c   1.000
_cell.angle_alpha   90.00
_cell.angle_beta   90.00
_cell.angle_gamma   90.00
#
_symmetry.space_group_name_H-M   'P 1'
#
loop_
_entity.id
_entity.type
_entity.pdbx_description
1 polymer ?
#
loop_
_entity_poly.entity_id
_entity_poly.type
_entity_poly.pdbx_seq_one_letter_code
_entity_poly.pdbx_strand_id
1 'polypeptide(L)'
;MEDGGPMPKVVTQAWITAAAIYLRATNDDKKRQRCSTLFDSQLHRPAAILLEEAKVLNTQRYEATPKLQRRLERGLQIINNHAVVGDVFFQNSGQPVSCAWGSFRLLLRLGTGDLDTFQDFARNIIDIDHQIGNAEERLDLFPTNARVFDAAAGLFASILCYLVQAESYLKATKPVRAAKAACGGSVKLNRMIDEMQQNVNWLDREFALAVEIRNRRSELVSLLLDSLSPEIQSELLPLQPVEPTQGTCGWFFKSTEFQSWAATGFDGVLLIEGLPGCGKTFLAEYLCQNPGTELQIRYSFYNSPKSVSFTASVLEKLLKMATSSYQSAKWHDRVIEASLPLAELIVQRRREALRRLPEVLNDIFSRDELPETTIIVDALSNCADDIFDYLESISRSPKVRLVVLSRSDPRFSSPKTIKMDQSKIEDDVRAYAKARIAGSKGLSCVGNQILENVPRICSGTFLPMKLVLDDLEQADSLEDQNDILAHAPTSLVAIYEKHWSSEEPDDARSRDRRREIFSLLVRARKHLSVDDISTFIAVDVSTNEVQLARKLNDPLKTIEKLCRPFVSFTKRKVEITNPSIKDFVKQRAVKDPDAYLAEKCLSVLGQEAFASVPYAAALLRKHLLPQGLSTGNTVDRDSVPYEYAALHWWEHVTAVKEPSDFLLSKLYDFITGIPSVTWSEKLADLKPGNEATTINVQIDVRAELSSWVRGLPPVTRPKIPLEDFFVAAHHKIQHELAQDQGDRLLPFLPAIRLGQWYNVGGQSGEDFQKAYDYKKIVVDGFTKVLGKRSPLTLKVRTEWVKDFFSQGRIEEAEMELSEIVRIEKEISGDASETFFKALQLLGTAQYCMTKFVEALTSLRESGTGLLKLFGTNQWVCQVNDLYEGWVLERLGEPGEALKRYESIVEHWIPIAGSTNGLSLMAITSIGSVQRKFQNYQAAKSNLLESWTKRRRQFSLNNNTTVDSGLQLAVTYRESRAYDDALKILKQVEESSVFGTDFERICQAAHIRALVAFDQGEFLRPKNDLCRIIDETIGDKREKNNRECLWIRTTLADALKHHGERDEALMLFSELVKPLEVTLDGRPCTPTLKDEPEPPSQLSIAEKAVRLVKDRDQSGAAELLKKNGLQWVRQKDFWIQQGGPPTDTAWMKPVNFTEFLSCSWVEL
;
A
#
# COMPACT_ATOMS: atom_id res chain seq x y z
N MET A 1 -43.24 -1.56 -23.87
CA MET A 1 -43.51 -0.69 -22.71
C MET A 1 -43.26 -1.57 -21.49
N GLU A 2 -42.31 -1.35 -20.60
CA GLU A 2 -41.35 -0.29 -20.23
C GLU A 2 -40.06 -1.06 -19.85
N ASP A 3 -38.86 -0.78 -20.34
CA ASP A 3 -37.93 0.24 -19.84
C ASP A 3 -36.86 0.47 -20.93
N GLY A 4 -36.95 1.60 -21.63
CA GLY A 4 -35.90 2.09 -22.51
C GLY A 4 -35.46 3.44 -22.00
N GLY A 5 -34.55 3.46 -21.02
CA GLY A 5 -33.96 4.71 -20.52
C GLY A 5 -33.20 5.46 -21.64
N PRO A 6 -33.11 6.80 -21.58
CA PRO A 6 -32.35 7.58 -22.55
C PRO A 6 -30.86 7.21 -22.49
N MET A 7 -30.19 7.19 -23.65
CA MET A 7 -28.75 6.91 -23.76
C MET A 7 -27.92 7.69 -22.72
N PRO A 8 -26.87 7.11 -22.14
CA PRO A 8 -25.96 7.83 -21.24
C PRO A 8 -25.38 9.06 -21.94
N LYS A 9 -25.42 10.23 -21.26
CA LYS A 9 -24.94 11.53 -21.80
C LYS A 9 -23.55 11.45 -22.44
N VAL A 10 -22.72 10.50 -22.00
CA VAL A 10 -21.33 10.30 -22.41
C VAL A 10 -21.22 9.78 -23.86
N VAL A 11 -22.05 8.81 -24.27
CA VAL A 11 -22.02 8.27 -25.65
C VAL A 11 -22.40 9.34 -26.67
N THR A 12 -23.42 10.14 -26.35
CA THR A 12 -23.83 11.28 -27.19
C THR A 12 -22.70 12.31 -27.30
N GLN A 13 -22.01 12.60 -26.20
CA GLN A 13 -20.88 13.53 -26.19
C GLN A 13 -19.69 13.02 -26.99
N ALA A 14 -19.44 11.71 -27.00
CA ALA A 14 -18.38 11.09 -27.80
C ALA A 14 -18.64 11.27 -29.31
N TRP A 15 -19.88 11.05 -29.77
CA TRP A 15 -20.27 11.30 -31.17
C TRP A 15 -20.19 12.78 -31.58
N ILE A 16 -20.56 13.71 -30.69
CA ILE A 16 -20.40 15.15 -30.94
C ILE A 16 -18.91 15.52 -31.08
N THR A 17 -18.08 14.97 -30.20
CA THR A 17 -16.62 15.18 -30.23
C THR A 17 -16.01 14.58 -31.50
N ALA A 18 -16.43 13.38 -31.90
CA ALA A 18 -16.02 12.74 -33.14
C ALA A 18 -16.36 13.58 -34.39
N ALA A 19 -17.56 14.17 -34.44
CA ALA A 19 -17.96 15.06 -35.52
C ALA A 19 -17.08 16.33 -35.57
N ALA A 20 -16.74 16.89 -34.40
CA ALA A 20 -15.83 18.04 -34.32
C ALA A 20 -14.41 17.69 -34.78
N ILE A 21 -13.89 16.50 -34.40
CA ILE A 21 -12.59 15.98 -34.85
C ILE A 21 -12.59 15.84 -36.38
N TYR A 22 -13.63 15.26 -36.96
CA TYR A 22 -13.77 15.11 -38.41
C TYR A 22 -13.78 16.46 -39.15
N LEU A 23 -14.55 17.43 -38.65
CA LEU A 23 -14.68 18.77 -39.26
C LEU A 23 -13.37 19.56 -39.20
N ARG A 24 -12.57 19.39 -38.15
CA ARG A 24 -11.22 20.00 -38.05
C ARG A 24 -10.23 19.37 -39.01
N ALA A 25 -10.33 18.05 -39.24
CA ALA A 25 -9.43 17.33 -40.14
C ALA A 25 -9.70 17.59 -41.63
N THR A 26 -10.87 18.15 -42.00
CA THR A 26 -11.24 18.42 -43.40
C THR A 26 -11.04 19.88 -43.80
N ASN A 27 -10.14 20.13 -44.77
CA ASN A 27 -9.84 21.46 -45.36
C ASN A 27 -10.68 21.82 -46.62
N ASP A 28 -11.74 21.08 -46.93
CA ASP A 28 -12.55 21.23 -48.15
C ASP A 28 -13.94 21.79 -47.82
N ASP A 29 -14.20 23.05 -48.18
CA ASP A 29 -15.45 23.76 -47.87
C ASP A 29 -16.70 23.08 -48.48
N LYS A 30 -16.56 22.36 -49.60
CA LYS A 30 -17.67 21.58 -50.20
C LYS A 30 -17.98 20.30 -49.40
N LYS A 31 -17.00 19.74 -48.69
CA LYS A 31 -17.22 18.60 -47.78
C LYS A 31 -17.80 19.06 -46.45
N ARG A 32 -17.40 20.23 -45.93
CA ARG A 32 -18.01 20.87 -44.76
C ARG A 32 -19.49 21.18 -44.97
N GLN A 33 -19.86 21.77 -46.11
CA GLN A 33 -21.26 22.01 -46.48
C GLN A 33 -22.08 20.72 -46.64
N ARG A 34 -21.47 19.65 -47.16
CA ARG A 34 -22.14 18.34 -47.27
C ARG A 34 -22.41 17.71 -45.90
N CYS A 35 -21.44 17.77 -44.99
CA CYS A 35 -21.65 17.33 -43.61
C CYS A 35 -22.75 18.15 -42.92
N SER A 36 -22.77 19.49 -43.06
CA SER A 36 -23.84 20.31 -42.48
C SER A 36 -25.22 19.98 -43.07
N THR A 37 -25.33 19.75 -44.38
CA THR A 37 -26.61 19.32 -45.01
C THR A 37 -27.03 17.90 -44.64
N LEU A 38 -26.09 17.01 -44.27
CA LEU A 38 -26.38 15.66 -43.79
C LEU A 38 -26.99 15.69 -42.38
N PHE A 39 -26.57 16.64 -41.53
CA PHE A 39 -27.15 16.87 -40.20
C PHE A 39 -28.53 17.54 -40.23
N ASP A 40 -28.88 18.26 -41.31
CA ASP A 40 -30.16 18.97 -41.46
C ASP A 40 -31.29 18.16 -42.14
N SER A 41 -30.99 17.08 -42.88
CA SER A 41 -32.02 16.42 -43.71
C SER A 41 -32.86 15.39 -42.94
N GLN A 42 -34.11 15.75 -42.61
CA GLN A 42 -35.18 14.81 -42.26
C GLN A 42 -35.47 13.86 -43.44
N LEU A 43 -34.87 12.67 -43.45
CA LEU A 43 -35.17 11.61 -44.43
C LEU A 43 -35.58 10.31 -43.72
N HIS A 44 -36.74 10.33 -43.08
CA HIS A 44 -37.42 9.12 -42.61
C HIS A 44 -38.15 8.46 -43.79
N ARG A 45 -37.58 7.39 -44.36
CA ARG A 45 -38.34 6.34 -45.05
C ARG A 45 -37.99 4.96 -44.47
N PRO A 46 -38.96 4.06 -44.23
CA PRO A 46 -38.71 2.72 -43.68
C PRO A 46 -37.81 1.86 -44.59
N ALA A 47 -36.91 1.06 -44.01
CA ALA A 47 -35.98 0.18 -44.72
C ALA A 47 -36.69 -0.82 -45.66
N ALA A 48 -37.91 -1.22 -45.31
CA ALA A 48 -38.76 -2.12 -46.11
C ALA A 48 -39.07 -1.58 -47.52
N ILE A 49 -39.29 -0.27 -47.66
CA ILE A 49 -39.64 0.36 -48.95
C ILE A 49 -38.42 0.43 -49.89
N LEU A 50 -37.22 0.65 -49.33
CA LEU A 50 -35.96 0.65 -50.08
C LEU A 50 -35.55 -0.76 -50.52
N LEU A 51 -35.90 -1.78 -49.75
CA LEU A 51 -35.69 -3.19 -50.10
C LEU A 51 -36.60 -3.62 -51.26
N GLU A 52 -37.82 -3.10 -51.31
CA GLU A 52 -38.78 -3.33 -52.41
C GLU A 52 -38.30 -2.66 -53.70
N GLU A 53 -37.82 -1.41 -53.64
CA GLU A 53 -37.19 -0.73 -54.79
C GLU A 53 -35.92 -1.44 -55.28
N ALA A 54 -35.08 -1.93 -54.36
CA ALA A 54 -33.87 -2.69 -54.72
C ALA A 54 -34.21 -4.04 -55.37
N LYS A 55 -35.27 -4.72 -54.91
CA LYS A 55 -35.80 -5.93 -55.55
C LYS A 55 -36.34 -5.62 -56.95
N VAL A 56 -37.13 -4.55 -57.11
CA VAL A 56 -37.70 -4.12 -58.40
C VAL A 56 -36.61 -3.71 -59.41
N LEU A 57 -35.57 -2.99 -58.97
CA LEU A 57 -34.40 -2.64 -59.79
C LEU A 57 -33.56 -3.87 -60.19
N ASN A 58 -33.59 -4.94 -59.39
CA ASN A 58 -32.91 -6.19 -59.67
C ASN A 58 -33.69 -7.07 -60.68
N THR A 59 -35.02 -7.08 -60.62
CA THR A 59 -35.85 -7.77 -61.62
C THR A 59 -35.73 -7.15 -63.02
N GLN A 60 -35.32 -5.88 -63.11
CA GLN A 60 -35.15 -5.16 -64.38
C GLN A 60 -33.78 -5.35 -65.06
N ARG A 61 -32.82 -6.08 -64.45
CA ARG A 61 -31.51 -6.38 -65.05
C ARG A 61 -31.28 -7.90 -65.19
N TYR A 62 -31.33 -8.35 -66.45
CA TYR A 62 -31.24 -9.72 -66.97
C TYR A 62 -30.22 -10.69 -66.31
N GLU A 63 -30.69 -11.94 -66.16
CA GLU A 63 -29.97 -13.24 -66.26
C GLU A 63 -28.62 -13.41 -65.53
N ALA A 64 -28.67 -13.54 -64.19
CA ALA A 64 -27.54 -14.03 -63.40
C ALA A 64 -27.70 -15.52 -63.03
N THR A 65 -26.59 -16.26 -63.01
CA THR A 65 -26.53 -17.71 -62.71
C THR A 65 -27.07 -18.04 -61.30
N PRO A 66 -27.68 -19.23 -61.08
CA PRO A 66 -28.37 -19.59 -59.82
C PRO A 66 -27.49 -19.53 -58.55
N LYS A 67 -26.16 -19.64 -58.70
CA LYS A 67 -25.19 -19.51 -57.60
C LYS A 67 -25.06 -18.06 -57.09
N LEU A 68 -25.20 -17.09 -57.99
CA LEU A 68 -25.10 -15.66 -57.68
C LEU A 68 -26.36 -15.16 -56.97
N GLN A 69 -27.53 -15.62 -57.43
CA GLN A 69 -28.84 -15.31 -56.85
C GLN A 69 -28.96 -15.81 -55.39
N ARG A 70 -28.54 -17.05 -55.12
CA ARG A 70 -28.53 -17.61 -53.75
C ARG A 70 -27.54 -16.92 -52.79
N ARG A 71 -26.43 -16.39 -53.31
CA ARG A 71 -25.44 -15.63 -52.50
C ARG A 71 -25.96 -14.25 -52.14
N LEU A 72 -26.66 -13.59 -53.06
CA LEU A 72 -27.31 -12.30 -52.83
C LEU A 72 -28.52 -12.39 -51.90
N GLU A 73 -29.33 -13.43 -52.03
CA GLU A 73 -30.45 -13.69 -51.12
C GLU A 73 -29.98 -13.88 -49.67
N ARG A 74 -28.86 -14.60 -49.45
CA ARG A 74 -28.26 -14.71 -48.11
C ARG A 74 -27.79 -13.38 -47.55
N GLY A 75 -27.12 -12.54 -48.36
CA GLY A 75 -26.65 -11.22 -47.92
C GLY A 75 -27.81 -10.28 -47.55
N LEU A 76 -28.87 -10.26 -48.36
CA LEU A 76 -30.07 -9.47 -48.09
C LEU A 76 -30.87 -9.99 -46.87
N GLN A 77 -30.87 -11.30 -46.64
CA GLN A 77 -31.55 -11.92 -45.51
C GLN A 77 -30.82 -11.66 -44.18
N ILE A 78 -29.49 -11.62 -44.19
CA ILE A 78 -28.68 -11.18 -43.04
C ILE A 78 -28.98 -9.70 -42.72
N ILE A 79 -28.97 -8.83 -43.73
CA ILE A 79 -29.26 -7.39 -43.55
C ILE A 79 -30.68 -7.16 -43.02
N ASN A 80 -31.68 -7.91 -43.51
CA ASN A 80 -33.06 -7.80 -43.05
C ASN A 80 -33.24 -8.25 -41.59
N ASN A 81 -32.47 -9.24 -41.12
CA ASN A 81 -32.51 -9.69 -39.73
C ASN A 81 -31.96 -8.64 -38.76
N HIS A 82 -30.97 -7.85 -39.18
CA HIS A 82 -30.38 -6.78 -38.36
C HIS A 82 -31.10 -5.43 -38.50
N ALA A 83 -31.76 -5.17 -39.63
CA ALA A 83 -32.52 -3.93 -39.87
C ALA A 83 -33.74 -3.76 -38.94
N VAL A 84 -34.39 -4.87 -38.56
CA VAL A 84 -35.53 -4.85 -37.61
C VAL A 84 -35.07 -4.50 -36.19
N VAL A 85 -33.89 -4.97 -35.79
CA VAL A 85 -33.27 -4.63 -34.49
C VAL A 85 -32.87 -3.15 -34.46
N GLY A 86 -32.27 -2.65 -35.56
CA GLY A 86 -31.96 -1.23 -35.72
C GLY A 86 -33.21 -0.33 -35.71
N ASP A 87 -34.25 -0.65 -36.47
CA ASP A 87 -35.45 0.18 -36.56
C ASP A 87 -36.21 0.30 -35.21
N VAL A 88 -36.11 -0.69 -34.32
CA VAL A 88 -36.64 -0.63 -32.94
C VAL A 88 -35.73 0.16 -32.00
N PHE A 89 -34.41 0.09 -32.17
CA PHE A 89 -33.41 0.85 -31.39
C PHE A 89 -33.43 2.37 -31.72
N PHE A 90 -33.74 2.75 -32.96
CA PHE A 90 -33.56 4.11 -33.49
C PHE A 90 -34.74 5.07 -33.36
N GLN A 91 -35.94 4.57 -33.02
CA GLN A 91 -37.07 5.47 -32.70
C GLN A 91 -36.82 6.29 -31.42
N ASN A 92 -35.78 5.96 -30.64
CA ASN A 92 -35.48 6.56 -29.33
C ASN A 92 -34.18 7.39 -29.24
N SER A 93 -33.40 7.59 -30.32
CA SER A 93 -32.06 8.22 -30.25
C SER A 93 -31.88 9.50 -31.09
N GLY A 94 -31.01 10.40 -30.64
CA GLY A 94 -30.84 11.77 -31.17
C GLY A 94 -30.15 11.90 -32.55
N GLN A 95 -30.20 13.13 -33.10
CA GLN A 95 -29.84 13.50 -34.48
C GLN A 95 -28.45 13.06 -35.03
N PRO A 96 -27.34 12.94 -34.28
CA PRO A 96 -26.04 12.60 -34.88
C PRO A 96 -25.93 11.16 -35.43
N VAL A 97 -26.55 10.18 -34.75
CA VAL A 97 -26.48 8.75 -35.14
C VAL A 97 -27.32 8.46 -36.41
N SER A 98 -28.34 9.28 -36.65
CA SER A 98 -29.16 9.25 -37.87
C SER A 98 -28.35 9.50 -39.15
N CYS A 99 -27.23 10.22 -39.06
CA CYS A 99 -26.38 10.59 -40.20
C CYS A 99 -25.47 9.43 -40.65
N ALA A 100 -24.89 8.71 -39.69
CA ALA A 100 -24.11 7.49 -39.98
C ALA A 100 -25.02 6.43 -40.63
N TRP A 101 -26.25 6.27 -40.12
CA TRP A 101 -27.23 5.35 -40.68
C TRP A 101 -27.85 5.82 -42.01
N GLY A 102 -28.04 7.13 -42.21
CA GLY A 102 -28.44 7.72 -43.49
C GLY A 102 -27.40 7.46 -44.59
N SER A 103 -26.12 7.57 -44.24
CA SER A 103 -24.99 7.21 -45.11
C SER A 103 -24.98 5.70 -45.40
N PHE A 104 -25.19 4.86 -44.39
CA PHE A 104 -25.30 3.41 -44.50
C PHE A 104 -26.44 2.97 -45.44
N ARG A 105 -27.65 3.54 -45.28
CA ARG A 105 -28.82 3.32 -46.15
C ARG A 105 -28.56 3.73 -47.60
N LEU A 106 -27.83 4.82 -47.81
CA LEU A 106 -27.48 5.32 -49.13
C LEU A 106 -26.41 4.47 -49.83
N LEU A 107 -25.42 3.97 -49.08
CA LEU A 107 -24.42 3.00 -49.57
C LEU A 107 -25.09 1.70 -50.01
N LEU A 108 -26.06 1.19 -49.23
CA LEU A 108 -26.87 0.02 -49.58
C LEU A 108 -27.70 0.23 -50.86
N ARG A 109 -28.22 1.45 -51.08
CA ARG A 109 -28.99 1.80 -52.30
C ARG A 109 -28.13 1.88 -53.55
N LEU A 110 -26.92 2.43 -53.45
CA LEU A 110 -26.00 2.66 -54.58
C LEU A 110 -25.16 1.44 -54.98
N GLY A 111 -25.02 0.47 -54.07
CA GLY A 111 -24.25 -0.77 -54.26
C GLY A 111 -24.82 -1.78 -55.26
N THR A 112 -26.05 -1.57 -55.75
CA THR A 112 -26.76 -2.46 -56.70
C THR A 112 -26.20 -2.48 -58.13
N GLY A 113 -25.14 -1.71 -58.41
CA GLY A 113 -24.59 -1.53 -59.77
C GLY A 113 -23.30 -2.30 -60.12
N ASP A 114 -22.62 -2.89 -59.13
CA ASP A 114 -21.33 -3.59 -59.28
C ASP A 114 -21.13 -4.62 -58.14
N LEU A 115 -21.16 -5.92 -58.47
CA LEU A 115 -21.46 -6.98 -57.49
C LEU A 115 -20.30 -7.33 -56.54
N ASP A 116 -19.06 -7.27 -57.02
CA ASP A 116 -17.87 -7.62 -56.24
C ASP A 116 -17.52 -6.50 -55.25
N THR A 117 -17.56 -5.24 -55.71
CA THR A 117 -17.36 -4.07 -54.85
C THR A 117 -18.40 -4.00 -53.72
N PHE A 118 -19.64 -4.41 -54.00
CA PHE A 118 -20.73 -4.40 -53.02
C PHE A 118 -20.48 -5.37 -51.85
N GLN A 119 -19.91 -6.55 -52.11
CA GLN A 119 -19.64 -7.55 -51.07
C GLN A 119 -18.58 -7.11 -50.06
N ASP A 120 -17.57 -6.36 -50.51
CA ASP A 120 -16.53 -5.83 -49.62
C ASP A 120 -17.07 -4.67 -48.78
N PHE A 121 -17.84 -3.76 -49.39
CA PHE A 121 -18.51 -2.69 -48.63
C PHE A 121 -19.51 -3.22 -47.60
N ALA A 122 -20.30 -4.24 -47.94
CA ALA A 122 -21.28 -4.85 -47.04
C ALA A 122 -20.61 -5.53 -45.83
N ARG A 123 -19.43 -6.16 -46.01
CA ARG A 123 -18.65 -6.73 -44.90
C ARG A 123 -18.13 -5.66 -43.96
N ASN A 124 -17.47 -4.63 -44.50
CA ASN A 124 -16.94 -3.52 -43.69
C ASN A 124 -18.03 -2.78 -42.90
N ILE A 125 -19.24 -2.74 -43.46
CA ILE A 125 -20.42 -2.16 -42.84
C ILE A 125 -20.85 -2.93 -41.58
N ILE A 126 -20.85 -4.27 -41.63
CA ILE A 126 -21.19 -5.13 -40.49
C ILE A 126 -20.13 -4.99 -39.40
N ASP A 127 -18.86 -4.94 -39.80
CA ASP A 127 -17.76 -4.75 -38.85
C ASP A 127 -17.88 -3.39 -38.14
N ILE A 128 -18.21 -2.31 -38.86
CA ILE A 128 -18.43 -0.98 -38.29
C ILE A 128 -19.57 -0.99 -37.25
N ASP A 129 -20.71 -1.64 -37.56
CA ASP A 129 -21.84 -1.74 -36.63
C ASP A 129 -21.46 -2.44 -35.33
N HIS A 130 -20.73 -3.56 -35.44
CA HIS A 130 -20.22 -4.29 -34.29
C HIS A 130 -19.24 -3.45 -33.45
N GLN A 131 -18.33 -2.70 -34.09
CA GLN A 131 -17.39 -1.84 -33.37
C GLN A 131 -18.06 -0.66 -32.67
N ILE A 132 -19.15 -0.11 -33.23
CA ILE A 132 -19.94 0.93 -32.56
C ILE A 132 -20.56 0.35 -31.28
N GLY A 133 -21.22 -0.81 -31.36
CA GLY A 133 -21.82 -1.45 -30.19
C GLY A 133 -20.80 -1.73 -29.08
N ASN A 134 -19.63 -2.27 -29.43
CA ASN A 134 -18.55 -2.52 -28.47
C ASN A 134 -18.04 -1.22 -27.82
N ALA A 135 -17.94 -0.12 -28.57
CA ALA A 135 -17.47 1.15 -28.03
C ALA A 135 -18.49 1.80 -27.08
N GLU A 136 -19.78 1.69 -27.38
CA GLU A 136 -20.87 2.18 -26.52
C GLU A 136 -20.90 1.43 -25.18
N GLU A 137 -20.84 0.10 -25.21
CA GLU A 137 -20.80 -0.72 -23.98
C GLU A 137 -19.60 -0.33 -23.07
N ARG A 138 -18.45 -0.04 -23.66
CA ARG A 138 -17.25 0.36 -22.90
C ARG A 138 -17.34 1.76 -22.31
N LEU A 139 -17.97 2.70 -23.02
CA LEU A 139 -18.27 4.03 -22.50
C LEU A 139 -19.26 3.98 -21.34
N ASP A 140 -20.20 3.03 -21.39
CA ASP A 140 -21.16 2.81 -20.31
C ASP A 140 -20.49 2.20 -19.07
N LEU A 141 -19.51 1.31 -19.25
CA LEU A 141 -18.72 0.75 -18.15
C LEU A 141 -17.74 1.76 -17.52
N PHE A 142 -17.26 2.74 -18.29
CA PHE A 142 -16.27 3.74 -17.85
C PHE A 142 -16.64 5.18 -18.25
N PRO A 143 -17.76 5.73 -17.75
CA PRO A 143 -18.30 7.00 -18.21
C PRO A 143 -17.45 8.23 -17.85
N THR A 144 -16.55 8.10 -16.87
CA THR A 144 -15.66 9.17 -16.38
C THR A 144 -14.23 9.05 -16.90
N ASN A 145 -13.87 7.98 -17.62
CA ASN A 145 -12.50 7.75 -18.08
C ASN A 145 -12.22 8.49 -19.39
N ALA A 146 -11.43 9.57 -19.30
CA ALA A 146 -11.08 10.41 -20.43
C ALA A 146 -10.37 9.65 -21.57
N ARG A 147 -9.54 8.65 -21.26
CA ARG A 147 -8.80 7.90 -22.30
C ARG A 147 -9.69 6.96 -23.09
N VAL A 148 -10.59 6.24 -22.40
CA VAL A 148 -11.61 5.40 -23.06
C VAL A 148 -12.55 6.27 -23.88
N PHE A 149 -12.91 7.46 -23.36
CA PHE A 149 -13.70 8.45 -24.07
C PHE A 149 -13.03 8.95 -25.35
N ASP A 150 -11.76 9.38 -25.27
CA ASP A 150 -11.01 9.88 -26.41
C ASP A 150 -10.77 8.77 -27.46
N ALA A 151 -10.53 7.54 -27.00
CA ALA A 151 -10.40 6.37 -27.87
C ALA A 151 -11.68 6.05 -28.64
N ALA A 152 -12.82 6.05 -27.95
CA ALA A 152 -14.12 5.85 -28.60
C ALA A 152 -14.46 6.99 -29.55
N ALA A 153 -14.20 8.25 -29.17
CA ALA A 153 -14.42 9.41 -30.02
C ALA A 153 -13.52 9.40 -31.28
N GLY A 154 -12.27 8.95 -31.15
CA GLY A 154 -11.35 8.74 -32.27
C GLY A 154 -11.83 7.65 -33.24
N LEU A 155 -12.28 6.51 -32.70
CA LEU A 155 -12.90 5.44 -33.48
C LEU A 155 -14.13 5.95 -34.24
N PHE A 156 -15.06 6.61 -33.57
CA PHE A 156 -16.24 7.21 -34.19
C PHE A 156 -15.89 8.23 -35.29
N ALA A 157 -14.84 9.04 -35.11
CA ALA A 157 -14.39 9.99 -36.12
C ALA A 157 -13.85 9.29 -37.38
N SER A 158 -13.10 8.20 -37.20
CA SER A 158 -12.59 7.40 -38.33
C SER A 158 -13.72 6.69 -39.10
N ILE A 159 -14.75 6.21 -38.39
CA ILE A 159 -15.97 5.65 -38.97
C ILE A 159 -16.71 6.69 -39.82
N LEU A 160 -16.91 7.90 -39.28
CA LEU A 160 -17.55 9.00 -40.04
C LEU A 160 -16.75 9.35 -41.30
N CYS A 161 -15.43 9.38 -41.19
CA CYS A 161 -14.55 9.67 -42.32
C CYS A 161 -14.70 8.62 -43.44
N TYR A 162 -14.71 7.34 -43.08
CA TYR A 162 -14.91 6.24 -44.01
C TYR A 162 -16.28 6.30 -44.69
N LEU A 163 -17.36 6.50 -43.93
CA LEU A 163 -18.73 6.54 -44.45
C LEU A 163 -18.93 7.67 -45.48
N VAL A 164 -18.44 8.88 -45.20
CA VAL A 164 -18.55 10.03 -46.12
C VAL A 164 -17.75 9.79 -47.41
N GLN A 165 -16.56 9.19 -47.30
CA GLN A 165 -15.70 8.95 -48.44
C GLN A 165 -16.20 7.78 -49.30
N ALA A 166 -16.74 6.74 -48.67
CA ALA A 166 -17.42 5.63 -49.33
C ALA A 166 -18.66 6.14 -50.11
N GLU A 167 -19.45 7.04 -49.52
CA GLU A 167 -20.62 7.63 -50.17
C GLU A 167 -20.21 8.43 -51.42
N SER A 168 -19.16 9.26 -51.30
CA SER A 168 -18.63 10.02 -52.42
C SER A 168 -18.04 9.12 -53.53
N TYR A 169 -17.52 7.94 -53.19
CA TYR A 169 -17.00 6.99 -54.14
C TYR A 169 -18.15 6.29 -54.90
N LEU A 170 -19.19 5.86 -54.20
CA LEU A 170 -20.34 5.16 -54.80
C LEU A 170 -21.24 6.08 -55.65
N LYS A 171 -21.35 7.38 -55.31
CA LYS A 171 -22.10 8.38 -56.13
C LYS A 171 -21.44 8.72 -57.47
N ALA A 172 -20.18 8.36 -57.70
CA ALA A 172 -19.49 8.64 -58.96
C ALA A 172 -19.92 7.67 -60.08
N THR A 173 -19.93 8.14 -61.33
CA THR A 173 -20.26 7.30 -62.51
C THR A 173 -19.25 6.17 -62.72
N LYS A 174 -19.65 5.06 -63.34
CA LYS A 174 -18.78 3.88 -63.60
C LYS A 174 -17.38 4.22 -64.17
N PRO A 175 -17.23 5.06 -65.22
CA PRO A 175 -15.91 5.43 -65.74
C PRO A 175 -15.07 6.25 -64.75
N VAL A 176 -15.70 7.10 -63.93
CA VAL A 176 -15.01 7.88 -62.88
C VAL A 176 -14.54 6.98 -61.73
N ARG A 177 -15.30 5.93 -61.39
CA ARG A 177 -14.86 4.94 -60.39
C ARG A 177 -13.71 4.09 -60.90
N ALA A 178 -13.75 3.65 -62.16
CA ALA A 178 -12.65 2.92 -62.79
C ALA A 178 -11.36 3.76 -62.85
N ALA A 179 -11.46 5.05 -63.20
CA ALA A 179 -10.33 5.98 -63.17
C ALA A 179 -9.80 6.23 -61.75
N LYS A 180 -10.69 6.39 -60.75
CA LYS A 180 -10.29 6.53 -59.35
C LYS A 180 -9.62 5.25 -58.82
N ALA A 181 -10.11 4.07 -59.17
CA ALA A 181 -9.51 2.79 -58.80
C ALA A 181 -8.11 2.62 -59.41
N ALA A 182 -7.94 2.96 -60.70
CA ALA A 182 -6.65 2.95 -61.38
C ALA A 182 -5.64 3.97 -60.80
N CYS A 183 -6.12 5.06 -60.21
CA CYS A 183 -5.30 6.07 -59.52
C CYS A 183 -5.17 5.84 -58.00
N GLY A 184 -5.45 4.63 -57.48
CA GLY A 184 -5.25 4.27 -56.07
C GLY A 184 -6.40 4.65 -55.11
N GLY A 185 -7.58 4.97 -55.62
CA GLY A 185 -8.76 5.33 -54.82
C GLY A 185 -9.31 4.20 -53.94
N SER A 186 -9.19 2.94 -54.36
CA SER A 186 -9.49 1.76 -53.53
C SER A 186 -8.47 1.57 -52.40
N VAL A 187 -7.19 1.83 -52.68
CA VAL A 187 -6.11 1.83 -51.68
C VAL A 187 -6.37 2.88 -50.60
N LYS A 188 -6.95 4.03 -50.95
CA LYS A 188 -7.34 5.07 -49.99
C LYS A 188 -8.45 4.64 -49.04
N LEU A 189 -9.47 3.91 -49.52
CA LEU A 189 -10.55 3.39 -48.66
C LEU A 189 -10.06 2.25 -47.77
N ASN A 190 -9.21 1.36 -48.30
CA ASN A 190 -8.59 0.30 -47.51
C ASN A 190 -7.69 0.86 -46.40
N ARG A 191 -6.90 1.90 -46.68
CA ARG A 191 -6.11 2.60 -45.65
C ARG A 191 -6.99 3.16 -44.52
N MET A 192 -8.19 3.64 -44.83
CA MET A 192 -9.12 4.14 -43.81
C MET A 192 -9.71 3.01 -42.95
N ILE A 193 -9.81 1.79 -43.49
CA ILE A 193 -10.17 0.60 -42.71
C ILE A 193 -9.01 0.21 -41.78
N ASP A 194 -7.78 0.27 -42.27
CA ASP A 194 -6.59 0.04 -41.42
C ASP A 194 -6.52 1.07 -40.27
N GLU A 195 -6.83 2.34 -40.55
CA GLU A 195 -6.93 3.41 -39.54
C GLU A 195 -8.07 3.14 -38.53
N MET A 196 -9.23 2.66 -38.99
CA MET A 196 -10.33 2.25 -38.09
C MET A 196 -9.90 1.09 -37.19
N GLN A 197 -9.24 0.07 -37.74
CA GLN A 197 -8.76 -1.09 -36.96
C GLN A 197 -7.70 -0.68 -35.93
N GLN A 198 -6.84 0.30 -36.25
CA GLN A 198 -5.90 0.87 -35.28
C GLN A 198 -6.62 1.56 -34.12
N ASN A 199 -7.71 2.29 -34.39
CA ASN A 199 -8.52 2.92 -33.34
C ASN A 199 -9.31 1.90 -32.50
N VAL A 200 -9.74 0.78 -33.11
CA VAL A 200 -10.33 -0.36 -32.36
C VAL A 200 -9.30 -0.93 -31.39
N ASN A 201 -8.09 -1.23 -31.86
CA ASN A 201 -7.02 -1.77 -31.02
C ASN A 201 -6.61 -0.77 -29.92
N TRP A 202 -6.65 0.54 -30.20
CA TRP A 202 -6.39 1.58 -29.21
C TRP A 202 -7.48 1.59 -28.12
N LEU A 203 -8.76 1.53 -28.51
CA LEU A 203 -9.88 1.43 -27.57
C LEU A 203 -9.84 0.13 -26.75
N ASP A 204 -9.47 -1.01 -27.35
CA ASP A 204 -9.25 -2.28 -26.64
C ASP A 204 -8.18 -2.14 -25.56
N ARG A 205 -7.05 -1.51 -25.89
CA ARG A 205 -5.94 -1.28 -24.95
C ARG A 205 -6.36 -0.38 -23.79
N GLU A 206 -6.96 0.77 -24.08
CA GLU A 206 -7.39 1.71 -23.03
C GLU A 206 -8.48 1.12 -22.13
N PHE A 207 -9.39 0.31 -22.69
CA PHE A 207 -10.39 -0.41 -21.92
C PHE A 207 -9.78 -1.50 -21.03
N ALA A 208 -8.87 -2.32 -21.56
CA ALA A 208 -8.17 -3.34 -20.78
C ALA A 208 -7.41 -2.72 -19.59
N LEU A 209 -6.70 -1.61 -19.84
CA LEU A 209 -6.02 -0.84 -18.79
C LEU A 209 -7.02 -0.30 -17.76
N ALA A 210 -8.15 0.25 -18.19
CA ALA A 210 -9.18 0.76 -17.28
C ALA A 210 -9.76 -0.34 -16.37
N VAL A 211 -9.99 -1.55 -16.92
CA VAL A 211 -10.47 -2.72 -16.17
C VAL A 211 -9.40 -3.21 -15.18
N GLU A 212 -8.14 -3.28 -15.59
CA GLU A 212 -7.04 -3.70 -14.73
C GLU A 212 -6.81 -2.72 -13.57
N ILE A 213 -6.80 -1.41 -13.85
CA ILE A 213 -6.74 -0.37 -12.82
C ILE A 213 -7.89 -0.51 -11.83
N ARG A 214 -9.12 -0.76 -12.30
CA ARG A 214 -10.30 -0.93 -11.45
C ARG A 214 -10.18 -2.18 -10.56
N ASN A 215 -9.81 -3.32 -11.14
CA ASN A 215 -9.64 -4.58 -10.41
C ASN A 215 -8.56 -4.42 -9.34
N ARG A 216 -7.47 -3.74 -9.68
CA ARG A 216 -6.37 -3.57 -8.74
C ARG A 216 -6.65 -2.56 -7.64
N ARG A 217 -7.34 -1.45 -7.94
CA ARG A 217 -7.87 -0.55 -6.91
C ARG A 217 -8.77 -1.32 -5.96
N SER A 218 -9.61 -2.22 -6.48
CA SER A 218 -10.45 -3.12 -5.67
C SER A 218 -9.61 -4.05 -4.78
N GLU A 219 -8.54 -4.66 -5.30
CA GLU A 219 -7.62 -5.49 -4.52
C GLU A 219 -6.88 -4.70 -3.42
N LEU A 220 -6.40 -3.50 -3.73
CA LEU A 220 -5.75 -2.63 -2.74
C LEU A 220 -6.71 -2.16 -1.67
N VAL A 221 -7.94 -1.81 -2.04
CA VAL A 221 -8.98 -1.47 -1.07
C VAL A 221 -9.33 -2.68 -0.22
N SER A 222 -9.40 -3.89 -0.79
CA SER A 222 -9.57 -5.13 -0.03
C SER A 222 -8.42 -5.35 0.95
N LEU A 223 -7.17 -5.25 0.51
CA LEU A 223 -5.98 -5.37 1.35
C LEU A 223 -5.96 -4.32 2.47
N LEU A 224 -6.37 -3.09 2.16
CA LEU A 224 -6.48 -2.02 3.13
C LEU A 224 -7.57 -2.34 4.16
N LEU A 225 -8.77 -2.76 3.72
CA LEU A 225 -9.85 -3.19 4.61
C LEU A 225 -9.42 -4.37 5.48
N ASP A 226 -8.71 -5.36 4.93
CA ASP A 226 -8.15 -6.49 5.67
C ASP A 226 -7.09 -6.06 6.68
N SER A 227 -6.34 -5.01 6.39
CA SER A 227 -5.31 -4.46 7.29
C SER A 227 -5.86 -3.49 8.34
N LEU A 228 -7.01 -2.88 8.09
CA LEU A 228 -7.75 -2.09 9.09
C LEU A 228 -8.61 -3.02 9.98
N SER A 229 -8.92 -4.22 9.51
CA SER A 229 -9.78 -5.18 10.20
C SER A 229 -9.28 -5.57 11.59
N PRO A 230 -8.00 -5.89 11.87
CA PRO A 230 -7.55 -6.26 13.22
C PRO A 230 -7.71 -5.12 14.24
N GLU A 231 -7.54 -3.88 13.79
CA GLU A 231 -7.63 -2.64 14.55
C GLU A 231 -9.07 -2.29 14.91
N ILE A 232 -10.03 -2.84 14.14
CA ILE A 232 -11.47 -2.73 14.30
C ILE A 232 -12.06 -3.99 14.97
N GLN A 233 -11.52 -5.19 14.73
CA GLN A 233 -12.04 -6.48 15.22
C GLN A 233 -11.90 -6.66 16.74
N SER A 234 -11.18 -5.76 17.43
CA SER A 234 -11.35 -5.62 18.88
C SER A 234 -12.77 -5.21 19.30
N GLU A 235 -13.67 -4.86 18.37
CA GLU A 235 -14.91 -4.13 18.68
C GLU A 235 -16.25 -4.87 18.61
N LEU A 236 -16.41 -6.02 17.95
CA LEU A 236 -17.78 -6.44 17.59
C LEU A 236 -18.33 -7.65 18.37
N LEU A 237 -18.98 -7.36 19.50
CA LEU A 237 -20.35 -7.83 19.65
C LEU A 237 -21.23 -6.60 19.42
N PRO A 238 -22.07 -6.58 18.37
CA PRO A 238 -23.03 -5.50 18.22
C PRO A 238 -23.87 -5.47 19.50
N LEU A 239 -23.90 -4.33 20.19
CA LEU A 239 -25.03 -4.03 21.07
C LEU A 239 -26.27 -4.29 20.20
N GLN A 240 -27.14 -5.21 20.61
CA GLN A 240 -28.37 -5.43 19.88
C GLN A 240 -29.03 -4.07 19.70
N PRO A 241 -29.45 -3.69 18.47
CA PRO A 241 -30.14 -2.42 18.27
C PRO A 241 -31.43 -2.49 19.08
N VAL A 242 -31.44 -1.81 20.22
CA VAL A 242 -32.64 -1.63 21.03
C VAL A 242 -33.24 -0.32 20.58
N GLU A 243 -34.40 -0.39 19.94
CA GLU A 243 -35.12 0.81 19.51
C GLU A 243 -35.42 1.71 20.73
N PRO A 244 -35.16 3.04 20.62
CA PRO A 244 -35.59 3.99 21.63
C PRO A 244 -37.09 3.85 21.87
N THR A 245 -37.52 3.89 23.13
CA THR A 245 -38.95 3.87 23.45
C THR A 245 -39.65 5.07 22.80
N GLN A 246 -40.79 4.83 22.15
CA GLN A 246 -41.52 5.87 21.42
C GLN A 246 -41.80 7.09 22.32
N GLY A 247 -41.43 8.28 21.86
CA GLY A 247 -41.59 9.54 22.60
C GLY A 247 -40.39 9.98 23.43
N THR A 248 -39.27 9.23 23.43
CA THR A 248 -38.02 9.62 24.11
C THR A 248 -37.04 10.36 23.19
N CYS A 249 -36.01 11.04 23.73
CA CYS A 249 -34.93 11.75 23.02
C CYS A 249 -35.34 12.97 22.18
N GLY A 250 -36.64 13.22 21.96
CA GLY A 250 -37.13 14.33 21.13
C GLY A 250 -36.84 15.73 21.68
N TRP A 251 -36.43 15.84 22.94
CA TRP A 251 -35.98 17.10 23.55
C TRP A 251 -34.67 17.62 22.94
N PHE A 252 -33.84 16.74 22.36
CA PHE A 252 -32.51 17.11 21.84
C PHE A 252 -32.58 18.23 20.79
N PHE A 253 -33.39 18.04 19.73
CA PHE A 253 -33.54 19.01 18.65
C PHE A 253 -34.24 20.31 19.08
N LYS A 254 -34.90 20.31 20.26
CA LYS A 254 -35.55 21.47 20.86
C LYS A 254 -34.64 22.25 21.81
N SER A 255 -33.46 21.72 22.14
CA SER A 255 -32.53 22.35 23.06
C SER A 255 -31.96 23.64 22.48
N THR A 256 -31.84 24.67 23.33
CA THR A 256 -31.31 25.98 22.94
C THR A 256 -29.86 25.90 22.46
N GLU A 257 -29.09 24.98 23.03
CA GLU A 257 -27.68 24.74 22.77
C GLU A 257 -27.51 24.11 21.38
N PHE A 258 -28.33 23.11 21.02
CA PHE A 258 -28.34 22.54 19.66
C PHE A 258 -28.72 23.59 18.62
N GLN A 259 -29.78 24.37 18.87
CA GLN A 259 -30.19 25.44 17.96
C GLN A 259 -29.10 26.51 17.79
N SER A 260 -28.36 26.83 18.86
CA SER A 260 -27.24 27.76 18.80
C SER A 260 -26.06 27.23 17.98
N TRP A 261 -25.78 25.92 18.05
CA TRP A 261 -24.73 25.27 17.26
C TRP A 261 -25.13 25.11 15.79
N ALA A 262 -26.40 24.83 15.53
CA ALA A 262 -26.93 24.85 14.17
C ALA A 262 -26.85 26.26 13.54
N ALA A 263 -27.08 27.31 14.34
CA ALA A 263 -26.97 28.70 13.88
C ALA A 263 -25.53 29.12 13.52
N THR A 264 -24.50 28.46 14.06
CA THR A 264 -23.08 28.69 13.67
C THR A 264 -22.66 27.86 12.45
N GLY A 265 -23.59 27.19 11.76
CA GLY A 265 -23.26 26.28 10.67
C GLY A 265 -22.57 25.00 11.16
N PHE A 266 -22.84 24.59 12.41
CA PHE A 266 -22.24 23.41 13.04
C PHE A 266 -20.72 23.50 13.29
N ASP A 267 -20.16 24.72 13.32
CA ASP A 267 -18.76 24.95 13.65
C ASP A 267 -18.39 24.45 15.05
N GLY A 268 -17.31 23.67 15.13
CA GLY A 268 -16.78 23.10 16.37
C GLY A 268 -17.54 21.88 16.90
N VAL A 269 -17.15 21.46 18.10
CA VAL A 269 -17.64 20.21 18.73
C VAL A 269 -18.94 20.46 19.51
N LEU A 270 -19.99 19.67 19.24
CA LEU A 270 -21.15 19.54 20.13
C LEU A 270 -20.92 18.43 21.15
N LEU A 271 -20.69 18.81 22.41
CA LEU A 271 -20.44 17.89 23.51
C LEU A 271 -21.73 17.61 24.30
N ILE A 272 -22.16 16.36 24.33
CA ILE A 272 -23.27 15.89 25.15
C ILE A 272 -22.69 15.24 26.42
N GLU A 273 -22.75 15.96 27.52
CA GLU A 273 -22.28 15.51 28.82
C GLU A 273 -23.41 14.84 29.59
N GLY A 274 -23.16 13.67 30.16
CA GLY A 274 -24.14 13.04 31.04
C GLY A 274 -23.54 12.01 31.97
N LEU A 275 -24.25 11.71 33.05
CA LEU A 275 -23.86 10.66 34.01
C LEU A 275 -23.89 9.26 33.36
N PRO A 276 -23.13 8.29 33.86
CA PRO A 276 -23.25 6.90 33.41
C PRO A 276 -24.69 6.39 33.56
N GLY A 277 -25.25 5.74 32.53
CA GLY A 277 -26.64 5.23 32.58
C GLY A 277 -27.74 6.27 32.28
N CYS A 278 -27.39 7.49 31.88
CA CYS A 278 -28.34 8.56 31.54
C CYS A 278 -28.94 8.47 30.12
N GLY A 279 -28.62 7.43 29.35
CA GLY A 279 -29.17 7.22 27.99
C GLY A 279 -28.36 7.77 26.82
N LYS A 280 -27.09 8.19 27.01
CA LYS A 280 -26.21 8.68 25.92
C LYS A 280 -26.19 7.75 24.70
N THR A 281 -25.97 6.46 24.90
CA THR A 281 -25.93 5.47 23.81
C THR A 281 -27.25 5.34 23.05
N PHE A 282 -28.38 5.49 23.75
CA PHE A 282 -29.71 5.55 23.14
C PHE A 282 -29.92 6.84 22.36
N LEU A 283 -29.39 7.97 22.87
CA LEU A 283 -29.41 9.23 22.13
C LEU A 283 -28.53 9.15 20.87
N ALA A 284 -27.35 8.54 20.94
CA ALA A 284 -26.50 8.31 19.77
C ALA A 284 -27.20 7.43 18.72
N GLU A 285 -27.95 6.40 19.16
CA GLU A 285 -28.80 5.57 18.29
C GLU A 285 -29.95 6.37 17.68
N TYR A 286 -30.65 7.17 18.49
CA TYR A 286 -31.73 8.04 18.03
C TYR A 286 -31.26 9.05 16.98
N LEU A 287 -30.05 9.60 17.14
CA LEU A 287 -29.41 10.46 16.15
C LEU A 287 -29.06 9.72 14.86
N CYS A 288 -28.68 8.43 14.95
CA CYS A 288 -28.49 7.57 13.78
C CYS A 288 -29.79 7.29 13.01
N GLN A 289 -30.92 7.19 13.71
CA GLN A 289 -32.23 6.93 13.11
C GLN A 289 -32.89 8.19 12.53
N ASN A 290 -32.47 9.37 12.96
CA ASN A 290 -32.96 10.67 12.48
C ASN A 290 -31.83 11.45 11.80
N PRO A 291 -31.36 10.99 10.62
CA PRO A 291 -30.19 11.57 9.97
C PRO A 291 -30.48 13.01 9.52
N GLY A 292 -29.62 13.93 9.95
CA GLY A 292 -29.64 15.32 9.50
C GLY A 292 -28.72 15.61 8.31
N THR A 293 -28.00 14.59 7.80
CA THR A 293 -27.00 14.67 6.72
C THR A 293 -27.04 13.43 5.84
N GLU A 294 -26.44 13.53 4.64
CA GLU A 294 -26.36 12.42 3.67
C GLU A 294 -25.42 11.30 4.15
N LEU A 295 -24.30 11.66 4.79
CA LEU A 295 -23.37 10.69 5.39
C LEU A 295 -23.44 10.74 6.90
N GLN A 296 -23.42 9.56 7.53
CA GLN A 296 -23.39 9.44 8.98
C GLN A 296 -22.46 8.31 9.42
N ILE A 297 -21.56 8.64 10.33
CA ILE A 297 -20.54 7.73 10.83
C ILE A 297 -20.62 7.71 12.34
N ARG A 298 -20.97 6.56 12.92
CA ARG A 298 -20.93 6.35 14.38
C ARG A 298 -19.67 5.60 14.79
N TYR A 299 -19.02 6.02 15.86
CA TYR A 299 -17.94 5.28 16.50
C TYR A 299 -18.13 5.27 18.01
N SER A 300 -17.70 4.21 18.69
CA SER A 300 -17.87 4.09 20.14
C SER A 300 -16.63 3.52 20.83
N PHE A 301 -16.08 4.26 21.79
CA PHE A 301 -14.87 3.89 22.54
C PHE A 301 -15.14 2.87 23.68
N TYR A 302 -16.04 1.89 23.50
CA TYR A 302 -16.35 0.92 24.57
C TYR A 302 -15.23 -0.11 24.80
N ASN A 303 -14.54 -0.53 23.73
CA ASN A 303 -13.63 -1.69 23.76
C ASN A 303 -12.18 -1.37 23.34
N SER A 304 -11.91 -0.26 22.64
CA SER A 304 -10.56 0.18 22.29
C SER A 304 -10.34 1.64 22.70
N PRO A 305 -9.35 1.95 23.55
CA PRO A 305 -8.99 3.33 23.87
C PRO A 305 -8.09 3.97 22.78
N LYS A 306 -7.67 3.22 21.75
CA LYS A 306 -6.63 3.67 20.80
C LYS A 306 -7.21 4.67 19.77
N SER A 307 -6.56 5.81 19.60
CA SER A 307 -6.86 6.83 18.58
C SER A 307 -6.88 6.26 17.15
N VAL A 308 -5.95 5.35 16.87
CA VAL A 308 -5.82 4.65 15.58
C VAL A 308 -7.10 3.89 15.23
N SER A 309 -7.74 3.22 16.19
CA SER A 309 -8.98 2.46 15.96
C SER A 309 -10.13 3.35 15.47
N PHE A 310 -10.27 4.57 16.00
CA PHE A 310 -11.25 5.54 15.51
C PHE A 310 -10.99 5.90 14.05
N THR A 311 -9.77 6.32 13.73
CA THR A 311 -9.42 6.73 12.36
C THR A 311 -9.53 5.58 11.36
N ALA A 312 -9.17 4.36 11.76
CA ALA A 312 -9.34 3.16 10.96
C ALA A 312 -10.82 2.86 10.69
N SER A 313 -11.68 2.95 11.71
CA SER A 313 -13.13 2.70 11.58
C SER A 313 -13.84 3.73 10.70
N VAL A 314 -13.48 5.00 10.83
CA VAL A 314 -14.01 6.08 9.97
C VAL A 314 -13.63 5.81 8.52
N LEU A 315 -12.36 5.48 8.25
CA LEU A 315 -11.89 5.20 6.90
C LEU A 315 -12.52 3.93 6.32
N GLU A 316 -12.62 2.86 7.10
CA GLU A 316 -13.24 1.59 6.70
C GLU A 316 -14.69 1.81 6.27
N LYS A 317 -15.47 2.60 7.03
CA LYS A 317 -16.87 2.90 6.69
C LYS A 317 -16.98 3.71 5.40
N LEU A 318 -16.14 4.74 5.24
CA LEU A 318 -16.10 5.52 4.00
C LEU A 318 -15.74 4.64 2.79
N LEU A 319 -14.77 3.75 2.92
CA LEU A 319 -14.37 2.82 1.86
C LEU A 319 -15.46 1.80 1.54
N LYS A 320 -16.08 1.18 2.55
CA LYS A 320 -17.20 0.25 2.36
C LYS A 320 -18.34 0.92 1.60
N MET A 321 -18.74 2.12 2.02
CA MET A 321 -19.78 2.91 1.34
C MET A 321 -19.38 3.25 -0.09
N ALA A 322 -18.12 3.63 -0.32
CA ALA A 322 -17.59 3.89 -1.65
C ALA A 322 -17.59 2.66 -2.58
N THR A 323 -17.42 1.45 -2.02
CA THR A 323 -17.41 0.19 -2.78
C THR A 323 -18.78 -0.45 -2.98
N SER A 324 -19.76 -0.19 -2.11
CA SER A 324 -21.06 -0.87 -2.13
C SER A 324 -22.12 -0.24 -3.04
N SER A 325 -21.90 1.00 -3.52
CA SER A 325 -22.90 1.71 -4.33
C SER A 325 -22.72 1.45 -5.83
N TYR A 326 -23.80 1.02 -6.50
CA TYR A 326 -23.83 0.76 -7.95
C TYR A 326 -23.79 2.06 -8.80
N GLN A 327 -23.95 3.22 -8.16
CA GLN A 327 -23.81 4.55 -8.80
C GLN A 327 -22.57 5.26 -8.25
N SER A 328 -21.61 5.56 -9.13
CA SER A 328 -20.38 6.27 -8.79
C SER A 328 -20.65 7.75 -8.47
N ALA A 329 -20.93 8.04 -7.20
CA ALA A 329 -20.84 9.41 -6.72
C ALA A 329 -19.38 9.86 -6.80
N LYS A 330 -19.13 11.12 -7.21
CA LYS A 330 -17.77 11.66 -7.39
C LYS A 330 -16.90 11.52 -6.14
N TRP A 331 -17.49 11.48 -4.96
CA TRP A 331 -16.76 11.32 -3.70
C TRP A 331 -16.26 9.88 -3.47
N HIS A 332 -16.88 8.84 -4.06
CA HIS A 332 -16.43 7.45 -3.93
C HIS A 332 -15.01 7.27 -4.48
N ASP A 333 -14.79 7.73 -5.72
CA ASP A 333 -13.47 7.65 -6.38
C ASP A 333 -12.41 8.42 -5.59
N ARG A 334 -12.79 9.55 -4.98
CA ARG A 334 -11.89 10.38 -4.17
C ARG A 334 -11.47 9.72 -2.87
N VAL A 335 -12.41 9.10 -2.15
CA VAL A 335 -12.08 8.34 -0.94
C VAL A 335 -11.12 7.21 -1.28
N ILE A 336 -11.33 6.51 -2.39
CA ILE A 336 -10.41 5.47 -2.86
C ILE A 336 -9.04 6.07 -3.18
N GLU A 337 -8.98 7.14 -3.99
CA GLU A 337 -7.73 7.80 -4.41
C GLU A 337 -6.89 8.32 -3.23
N ALA A 338 -7.51 9.01 -2.27
CA ALA A 338 -6.84 9.51 -1.07
C ALA A 338 -6.27 8.37 -0.19
N SER A 339 -6.89 7.19 -0.28
CA SER A 339 -6.51 6.00 0.50
C SER A 339 -5.42 5.14 -0.16
N LEU A 340 -5.15 5.30 -1.47
CA LEU A 340 -4.16 4.49 -2.19
C LEU A 340 -2.74 4.60 -1.61
N PRO A 341 -2.20 5.79 -1.27
CA PRO A 341 -0.86 5.89 -0.69
C PRO A 341 -0.72 5.13 0.63
N LEU A 342 -1.82 4.98 1.38
CA LEU A 342 -1.84 4.21 2.61
C LEU A 342 -1.78 2.71 2.32
N ALA A 343 -2.56 2.23 1.34
CA ALA A 343 -2.52 0.84 0.89
C ALA A 343 -1.11 0.46 0.37
N GLU A 344 -0.42 1.36 -0.30
CA GLU A 344 0.96 1.16 -0.77
C GLU A 344 1.97 0.97 0.37
N LEU A 345 1.86 1.77 1.43
CA LEU A 345 2.75 1.68 2.59
C LEU A 345 2.55 0.35 3.33
N ILE A 346 1.31 -0.14 3.37
CA ILE A 346 0.96 -1.46 3.92
C ILE A 346 1.59 -2.56 3.06
N VAL A 347 1.47 -2.48 1.72
CA VAL A 347 2.12 -3.42 0.80
C VAL A 347 3.65 -3.42 0.96
N GLN A 348 4.24 -2.25 1.21
CA GLN A 348 5.68 -2.09 1.47
C GLN A 348 6.10 -2.48 2.90
N ARG A 349 5.18 -2.98 3.74
CA ARG A 349 5.44 -3.42 5.12
C ARG A 349 6.06 -2.33 6.02
N ARG A 350 5.71 -1.06 5.80
CA ARG A 350 6.21 0.05 6.62
C ARG A 350 5.37 0.22 7.88
N ARG A 351 6.02 0.26 9.05
CA ARG A 351 5.38 0.50 10.36
C ARG A 351 4.57 1.79 10.46
N GLU A 352 4.90 2.78 9.64
CA GLU A 352 4.33 4.13 9.75
C GLU A 352 2.99 4.30 9.04
N ALA A 353 2.52 3.28 8.29
CA ALA A 353 1.29 3.38 7.51
C ALA A 353 0.11 3.86 8.37
N LEU A 354 -0.17 3.17 9.48
CA LEU A 354 -1.29 3.51 10.37
C LEU A 354 -1.17 4.89 11.04
N ARG A 355 0.06 5.41 11.20
CA ARG A 355 0.27 6.77 11.74
C ARG A 355 -0.20 7.87 10.78
N ARG A 356 -0.36 7.55 9.50
CA ARG A 356 -0.81 8.50 8.47
C ARG A 356 -2.32 8.51 8.27
N LEU A 357 -3.07 7.67 8.98
CA LEU A 357 -4.54 7.65 8.94
C LEU A 357 -5.17 9.04 9.20
N PRO A 358 -4.73 9.83 10.20
CA PRO A 358 -5.26 11.18 10.42
C PRO A 358 -5.01 12.11 9.24
N GLU A 359 -3.84 12.01 8.58
CA GLU A 359 -3.52 12.84 7.41
C GLU A 359 -4.46 12.56 6.24
N VAL A 360 -4.71 11.27 5.97
CA VAL A 360 -5.59 10.81 4.88
C VAL A 360 -7.03 11.27 5.11
N LEU A 361 -7.54 11.10 6.34
CA LEU A 361 -8.88 11.54 6.68
C LEU A 361 -9.02 13.07 6.64
N ASN A 362 -8.01 13.82 7.09
CA ASN A 362 -8.00 15.28 6.95
C ASN A 362 -8.05 15.70 5.48
N ASP A 363 -7.30 15.04 4.59
CA ASP A 363 -7.39 15.29 3.14
C ASP A 363 -8.81 14.99 2.64
N ILE A 364 -9.41 13.86 3.02
CA ILE A 364 -10.80 13.51 2.63
C ILE A 364 -11.82 14.56 3.11
N PHE A 365 -11.74 14.98 4.38
CA PHE A 365 -12.70 15.92 4.98
C PHE A 365 -12.49 17.38 4.56
N SER A 366 -11.31 17.74 4.07
CA SER A 366 -10.99 19.10 3.61
C SER A 366 -11.56 19.44 2.22
N ARG A 367 -12.13 18.46 1.51
CA ARG A 367 -12.48 18.56 0.08
C ARG A 367 -13.96 18.87 -0.13
N ASP A 368 -14.25 19.72 -1.11
CA ASP A 368 -15.61 20.17 -1.43
C ASP A 368 -16.50 19.08 -2.05
N GLU A 369 -15.92 17.96 -2.51
CA GLU A 369 -16.69 16.89 -3.13
C GLU A 369 -17.38 15.97 -2.12
N LEU A 370 -16.98 15.98 -0.84
CA LEU A 370 -17.60 15.15 0.19
C LEU A 370 -19.01 15.68 0.52
N PRO A 371 -20.02 14.81 0.72
CA PRO A 371 -21.29 15.21 1.30
C PRO A 371 -21.13 15.74 2.73
N GLU A 372 -22.13 16.48 3.20
CA GLU A 372 -22.21 16.78 4.63
C GLU A 372 -22.22 15.46 5.43
N THR A 373 -21.32 15.38 6.40
CA THR A 373 -21.03 14.16 7.15
C THR A 373 -21.22 14.42 8.63
N THR A 374 -22.14 13.71 9.28
CA THR A 374 -22.29 13.73 10.73
C THR A 374 -21.47 12.60 11.35
N ILE A 375 -20.49 12.96 12.18
CA ILE A 375 -19.68 11.99 12.93
C ILE A 375 -20.18 11.98 14.37
N ILE A 376 -20.67 10.84 14.83
CA ILE A 376 -21.17 10.62 16.19
C ILE A 376 -20.16 9.77 16.94
N VAL A 377 -19.56 10.34 17.97
CA VAL A 377 -18.57 9.66 18.82
C VAL A 377 -19.19 9.39 20.19
N ASP A 378 -19.41 8.13 20.52
CA ASP A 378 -19.96 7.69 21.81
C ASP A 378 -18.86 7.17 22.75
N ALA A 379 -19.12 7.29 24.05
CA ALA A 379 -18.24 6.86 25.14
C ALA A 379 -16.80 7.42 25.10
N LEU A 380 -16.60 8.66 24.60
CA LEU A 380 -15.26 9.26 24.44
C LEU A 380 -14.44 9.27 25.74
N SER A 381 -15.08 9.30 26.92
CA SER A 381 -14.41 9.25 28.23
C SER A 381 -13.46 8.04 28.42
N ASN A 382 -13.57 7.02 27.57
CA ASN A 382 -12.71 5.83 27.60
C ASN A 382 -11.52 5.89 26.63
N CYS A 383 -11.31 7.00 25.89
CA CYS A 383 -10.24 7.14 24.89
C CYS A 383 -8.89 7.60 25.46
N ALA A 384 -7.82 7.42 24.68
CA ALA A 384 -6.50 7.98 24.91
C ALA A 384 -6.44 9.49 24.65
N ASP A 385 -5.49 10.19 25.29
CA ASP A 385 -5.40 11.66 25.28
C ASP A 385 -5.02 12.27 23.91
N ASP A 386 -4.47 11.48 22.99
CA ASP A 386 -3.95 11.93 21.69
C ASP A 386 -5.03 12.23 20.64
N ILE A 387 -6.29 11.86 20.89
CA ILE A 387 -7.37 12.00 19.90
C ILE A 387 -8.05 13.37 19.90
N PHE A 388 -7.96 14.12 21.00
CA PHE A 388 -8.71 15.36 21.20
C PHE A 388 -8.33 16.44 20.19
N ASP A 389 -7.03 16.64 19.97
CA ASP A 389 -6.51 17.60 18.98
C ASP A 389 -7.01 17.28 17.56
N TYR A 390 -7.08 15.99 17.23
CA TYR A 390 -7.56 15.53 15.94
C TYR A 390 -9.08 15.73 15.78
N LEU A 391 -9.88 15.41 16.81
CA LEU A 391 -11.32 15.68 16.81
C LEU A 391 -11.62 17.18 16.67
N GLU A 392 -10.84 18.02 17.33
CA GLU A 392 -10.98 19.47 17.21
C GLU A 392 -10.58 19.95 15.79
N SER A 393 -9.55 19.35 15.18
CA SER A 393 -9.16 19.61 13.79
C SER A 393 -10.29 19.29 12.80
N ILE A 394 -10.87 18.08 12.87
CA ILE A 394 -11.93 17.68 11.92
C ILE A 394 -13.25 18.44 12.13
N SER A 395 -13.54 18.90 13.35
CA SER A 395 -14.75 19.67 13.67
C SER A 395 -14.77 21.06 13.03
N ARG A 396 -13.61 21.57 12.61
CA ARG A 396 -13.47 22.86 11.90
C ARG A 396 -13.68 22.71 10.39
N SER A 397 -13.79 21.49 9.89
CA SER A 397 -14.07 21.25 8.47
C SER A 397 -15.53 21.62 8.16
N PRO A 398 -15.81 22.42 7.11
CA PRO A 398 -17.11 23.04 6.89
C PRO A 398 -18.26 22.06 6.61
N LYS A 399 -17.92 20.81 6.29
CA LYS A 399 -18.89 19.74 5.96
C LYS A 399 -18.99 18.65 7.02
N VAL A 400 -18.27 18.78 8.14
CA VAL A 400 -18.25 17.78 9.20
C VAL A 400 -19.02 18.31 10.40
N ARG A 401 -20.09 17.60 10.79
CA ARG A 401 -20.84 17.87 12.02
C ARG A 401 -20.38 16.88 13.08
N LEU A 402 -19.58 17.32 14.05
CA LEU A 402 -19.05 16.44 15.09
C LEU A 402 -19.89 16.49 16.37
N VAL A 403 -20.53 15.36 16.70
CA VAL A 403 -21.29 15.17 17.94
C VAL A 403 -20.55 14.18 18.83
N VAL A 404 -20.18 14.60 20.03
CA VAL A 404 -19.44 13.79 21.01
C VAL A 404 -20.29 13.55 22.24
N LEU A 405 -20.46 12.30 22.63
CA LEU A 405 -21.13 11.90 23.86
C LEU A 405 -20.07 11.40 24.87
N SER A 406 -19.95 12.12 25.99
CA SER A 406 -18.95 11.79 27.00
C SER A 406 -19.43 12.04 28.43
N ARG A 407 -18.57 11.73 29.39
CA ARG A 407 -18.65 12.25 30.77
C ARG A 407 -18.11 13.69 30.77
N SER A 408 -18.22 14.40 31.89
CA SER A 408 -17.67 15.76 31.99
C SER A 408 -16.18 15.74 31.62
N ASP A 409 -15.81 16.38 30.51
CA ASP A 409 -14.46 16.29 29.94
C ASP A 409 -13.91 17.69 29.63
N PRO A 410 -12.99 18.22 30.45
CA PRO A 410 -12.53 19.61 30.36
C PRO A 410 -11.48 19.85 29.27
N ARG A 411 -11.29 18.92 28.33
CA ARG A 411 -10.14 18.88 27.41
C ARG A 411 -10.38 19.56 26.05
N PHE A 412 -11.63 19.83 25.70
CA PHE A 412 -11.94 20.60 24.50
C PHE A 412 -11.81 22.09 24.77
N SER A 413 -11.19 22.82 23.84
CA SER A 413 -10.88 24.25 24.00
C SER A 413 -12.12 25.14 24.16
N SER A 414 -13.21 24.84 23.42
CA SER A 414 -14.46 25.62 23.47
C SER A 414 -15.68 24.84 22.91
N PRO A 415 -16.07 23.69 23.51
CA PRO A 415 -17.21 22.92 23.00
C PRO A 415 -18.54 23.61 23.28
N LYS A 416 -19.53 23.39 22.41
CA LYS A 416 -20.94 23.67 22.72
C LYS A 416 -21.49 22.52 23.53
N THR A 417 -21.84 22.75 24.79
CA THR A 417 -22.17 21.67 25.72
C THR A 417 -23.66 21.55 26.00
N ILE A 418 -24.22 20.36 25.81
CA ILE A 418 -25.55 19.96 26.28
C ILE A 418 -25.35 19.04 27.49
N LYS A 419 -25.78 19.49 28.67
CA LYS A 419 -25.82 18.64 29.86
C LYS A 419 -27.13 17.83 29.88
N MET A 420 -27.03 16.50 29.90
CA MET A 420 -28.11 15.56 30.15
C MET A 420 -28.34 15.45 31.67
N ASP A 421 -29.08 16.41 32.22
CA ASP A 421 -29.48 16.44 33.62
C ASP A 421 -30.87 15.83 33.84
N GLN A 422 -31.29 15.75 35.11
CA GLN A 422 -32.59 15.21 35.49
C GLN A 422 -33.75 15.91 34.76
N SER A 423 -33.69 17.23 34.55
CA SER A 423 -34.79 17.98 33.93
C SER A 423 -35.05 17.57 32.48
N LYS A 424 -34.00 17.17 31.74
CA LYS A 424 -34.11 16.73 30.34
C LYS A 424 -34.44 15.25 30.20
N ILE A 425 -34.13 14.44 31.21
CA ILE A 425 -34.27 12.97 31.17
C ILE A 425 -35.56 12.48 31.84
N GLU A 426 -36.10 13.22 32.82
CA GLU A 426 -37.23 12.75 33.64
C GLU A 426 -38.45 12.37 32.81
N ASP A 427 -38.80 13.16 31.80
CA ASP A 427 -39.92 12.86 30.90
C ASP A 427 -39.66 11.61 30.05
N ASP A 428 -38.42 11.40 29.61
CA ASP A 428 -38.04 10.18 28.88
C ASP A 428 -38.10 8.94 29.79
N VAL A 429 -37.68 9.06 31.06
CA VAL A 429 -37.79 7.98 32.07
C VAL A 429 -39.25 7.70 32.41
N ARG A 430 -40.08 8.74 32.49
CA ARG A 430 -41.53 8.60 32.70
C ARG A 430 -42.18 7.90 31.51
N ALA A 431 -41.79 8.23 30.28
CA ALA A 431 -42.27 7.54 29.07
C ALA A 431 -41.84 6.07 29.05
N TYR A 432 -40.59 5.77 29.42
CA TYR A 432 -40.09 4.42 29.58
C TYR A 432 -40.88 3.62 30.64
N ALA A 433 -41.11 4.21 31.82
CA ALA A 433 -41.90 3.57 32.88
C ALA A 433 -43.34 3.30 32.43
N LYS A 434 -44.00 4.25 31.75
CA LYS A 434 -45.35 4.06 31.19
C LYS A 434 -45.41 2.89 30.21
N ALA A 435 -44.43 2.79 29.31
CA ALA A 435 -44.36 1.68 28.36
C ALA A 435 -44.19 0.33 29.06
N ARG A 436 -43.35 0.27 30.11
CA ARG A 436 -43.15 -0.94 30.92
C ARG A 436 -44.41 -1.35 31.69
N ILE A 437 -45.10 -0.40 32.33
CA ILE A 437 -46.36 -0.62 33.06
C ILE A 437 -47.43 -1.14 32.11
N ALA A 438 -47.56 -0.56 30.90
CA ALA A 438 -48.53 -1.01 29.91
C ALA A 438 -48.26 -2.44 29.41
N GLY A 439 -47.00 -2.87 29.38
CA GLY A 439 -46.58 -4.20 28.97
C GLY A 439 -46.66 -5.29 30.04
N SER A 440 -46.91 -4.93 31.31
CA SER A 440 -46.79 -5.84 32.46
C SER A 440 -48.05 -5.85 33.32
N LYS A 441 -48.70 -7.03 33.41
CA LYS A 441 -49.91 -7.19 34.23
C LYS A 441 -49.66 -6.95 35.72
N GLY A 442 -48.46 -7.30 36.22
CA GLY A 442 -48.07 -7.16 37.63
C GLY A 442 -47.82 -5.72 38.09
N LEU A 443 -47.47 -4.80 37.18
CA LEU A 443 -47.19 -3.40 37.50
C LEU A 443 -48.44 -2.50 37.41
N SER A 444 -49.51 -3.00 36.79
CA SER A 444 -50.70 -2.19 36.48
C SER A 444 -51.43 -1.66 37.72
N CYS A 445 -51.41 -2.41 38.83
CA CYS A 445 -52.04 -2.04 40.11
C CYS A 445 -51.32 -0.89 40.84
N VAL A 446 -50.00 -0.81 40.74
CA VAL A 446 -49.15 0.23 41.36
C VAL A 446 -48.69 1.30 40.36
N GLY A 447 -49.18 1.25 39.10
CA GLY A 447 -48.72 2.10 38.01
C GLY A 447 -48.72 3.60 38.30
N ASN A 448 -49.75 4.13 38.97
CA ASN A 448 -49.79 5.55 39.34
C ASN A 448 -48.73 5.91 40.39
N GLN A 449 -48.54 5.07 41.40
CA GLN A 449 -47.52 5.28 42.44
C GLN A 449 -46.10 5.19 41.87
N ILE A 450 -45.87 4.30 40.89
CA ILE A 450 -44.61 4.22 40.15
C ILE A 450 -44.32 5.57 39.46
N LEU A 451 -45.31 6.12 38.73
CA LEU A 451 -45.16 7.37 38.00
C LEU A 451 -44.95 8.59 38.91
N GLU A 452 -45.59 8.62 40.08
CA GLU A 452 -45.38 9.65 41.11
C GLU A 452 -43.98 9.60 41.71
N ASN A 453 -43.39 8.40 41.83
CA ASN A 453 -42.05 8.21 42.39
C ASN A 453 -40.91 8.40 41.37
N VAL A 454 -41.21 8.55 40.06
CA VAL A 454 -40.18 8.73 39.00
C VAL A 454 -39.18 9.85 39.33
N PRO A 455 -39.56 11.07 39.78
CA PRO A 455 -38.60 12.13 40.07
C PRO A 455 -37.61 11.75 41.19
N ARG A 456 -38.06 10.95 42.17
CA ARG A 456 -37.23 10.47 43.28
C ARG A 456 -36.29 9.34 42.84
N ILE A 457 -36.78 8.42 42.00
CA ILE A 457 -36.03 7.23 41.57
C ILE A 457 -35.02 7.58 40.47
N CYS A 458 -35.41 8.42 39.51
CA CYS A 458 -34.64 8.74 38.30
C CYS A 458 -33.23 9.24 38.62
N SER A 459 -33.07 10.15 39.59
CA SER A 459 -31.75 10.68 40.03
C SER A 459 -30.80 11.00 38.87
N GLY A 460 -31.34 11.46 37.71
CA GLY A 460 -30.58 11.77 36.49
C GLY A 460 -30.14 10.58 35.61
N THR A 461 -30.64 9.36 35.82
CA THR A 461 -30.29 8.16 35.04
C THR A 461 -31.46 7.18 34.86
N PHE A 462 -31.47 6.37 33.80
CA PHE A 462 -32.54 5.39 33.52
C PHE A 462 -32.43 4.12 34.34
N LEU A 463 -31.20 3.76 34.74
CA LEU A 463 -30.91 2.46 35.32
C LEU A 463 -31.58 2.22 36.69
N PRO A 464 -31.67 3.19 37.63
CA PRO A 464 -32.45 3.03 38.87
C PRO A 464 -33.91 2.70 38.59
N MET A 465 -34.52 3.38 37.62
CA MET A 465 -35.92 3.14 37.26
C MET A 465 -36.12 1.74 36.72
N LYS A 466 -35.22 1.27 35.84
CA LYS A 466 -35.27 -0.10 35.32
C LYS A 466 -35.17 -1.13 36.45
N LEU A 467 -34.23 -0.98 37.37
CA LEU A 467 -34.02 -1.93 38.47
C LEU A 467 -35.23 -1.97 39.41
N VAL A 468 -35.79 -0.81 39.78
CA VAL A 468 -37.01 -0.76 40.60
C VAL A 468 -38.20 -1.41 39.88
N LEU A 469 -38.36 -1.20 38.56
CA LEU A 469 -39.42 -1.85 37.79
C LEU A 469 -39.24 -3.37 37.73
N ASP A 470 -38.01 -3.86 37.52
CA ASP A 470 -37.72 -5.29 37.50
C ASP A 470 -37.94 -5.93 38.89
N ASP A 471 -37.61 -5.24 39.99
CA ASP A 471 -37.90 -5.69 41.37
C ASP A 471 -39.42 -5.73 41.65
N LEU A 472 -40.17 -4.73 41.19
CA LEU A 472 -41.63 -4.67 41.34
C LEU A 472 -42.36 -5.75 40.53
N GLU A 473 -41.79 -6.17 39.40
CA GLU A 473 -42.32 -7.30 38.60
C GLU A 473 -42.10 -8.65 39.26
N GLN A 474 -41.06 -8.77 40.10
CA GLN A 474 -40.70 -10.00 40.82
C GLN A 474 -41.33 -10.07 42.22
N ALA A 475 -41.95 -9.00 42.70
CA ALA A 475 -42.61 -8.95 44.00
C ALA A 475 -43.80 -9.93 44.07
N ASP A 476 -43.85 -10.73 45.13
CA ASP A 476 -44.87 -11.77 45.33
C ASP A 476 -46.25 -11.20 45.72
N SER A 477 -46.29 -9.99 46.29
CA SER A 477 -47.52 -9.34 46.75
C SER A 477 -47.56 -7.82 46.53
N LEU A 478 -48.76 -7.25 46.61
CA LEU A 478 -48.96 -5.79 46.59
C LEU A 478 -48.30 -5.11 47.81
N GLU A 479 -48.17 -5.80 48.93
CA GLU A 479 -47.47 -5.29 50.12
C GLU A 479 -45.98 -5.13 49.83
N ASP A 480 -45.36 -6.15 49.23
CA ASP A 480 -43.96 -6.12 48.79
C ASP A 480 -43.72 -5.01 47.75
N GLN A 481 -44.66 -4.82 46.81
CA GLN A 481 -44.57 -3.73 45.83
C GLN A 481 -44.61 -2.34 46.48
N ASN A 482 -45.48 -2.14 47.47
CA ASN A 482 -45.55 -0.87 48.20
C ASN A 482 -44.28 -0.65 49.05
N ASP A 483 -43.72 -1.71 49.63
CA ASP A 483 -42.48 -1.62 50.43
C ASP A 483 -41.26 -1.28 49.56
N ILE A 484 -41.13 -1.90 48.38
CA ILE A 484 -40.10 -1.59 47.38
C ILE A 484 -40.22 -0.12 46.94
N LEU A 485 -41.43 0.37 46.70
CA LEU A 485 -41.67 1.77 46.37
C LEU A 485 -41.33 2.69 47.54
N ALA A 486 -41.71 2.38 48.79
CA ALA A 486 -41.39 3.21 49.95
C ALA A 486 -39.87 3.37 50.14
N HIS A 487 -39.14 2.25 50.03
CA HIS A 487 -37.69 2.17 50.21
C HIS A 487 -36.90 2.34 48.89
N ALA A 488 -37.52 2.94 47.87
CA ALA A 488 -36.87 3.10 46.58
C ALA A 488 -35.56 3.93 46.70
N PRO A 489 -34.49 3.46 46.04
CA PRO A 489 -33.14 4.03 46.18
C PRO A 489 -33.02 5.44 45.58
N THR A 490 -32.21 6.29 46.21
CA THR A 490 -31.97 7.70 45.81
C THR A 490 -30.69 7.91 44.98
N SER A 491 -29.88 6.88 44.75
CA SER A 491 -28.71 6.97 43.85
C SER A 491 -28.29 5.60 43.32
N LEU A 492 -27.66 5.57 42.14
CA LEU A 492 -27.08 4.36 41.56
C LEU A 492 -26.04 3.68 42.46
N VAL A 493 -25.22 4.47 43.15
CA VAL A 493 -24.21 3.94 44.07
C VAL A 493 -24.88 3.26 45.26
N ALA A 494 -25.97 3.83 45.80
CA ALA A 494 -26.73 3.20 46.88
C ALA A 494 -27.38 1.87 46.44
N ILE A 495 -27.82 1.75 45.19
CA ILE A 495 -28.32 0.48 44.63
C ILE A 495 -27.20 -0.55 44.53
N TYR A 496 -26.05 -0.15 43.98
CA TYR A 496 -24.91 -1.04 43.90
C TYR A 496 -24.40 -1.44 45.28
N GLU A 497 -24.38 -0.55 46.27
CA GLU A 497 -24.01 -0.89 47.65
C GLU A 497 -25.02 -1.82 48.31
N LYS A 498 -26.32 -1.60 48.10
CA LYS A 498 -27.38 -2.49 48.58
C LYS A 498 -27.17 -3.91 48.03
N HIS A 499 -27.05 -4.06 46.70
CA HIS A 499 -26.82 -5.37 46.08
C HIS A 499 -25.42 -5.94 46.38
N TRP A 500 -24.40 -5.09 46.53
CA TRP A 500 -23.06 -5.55 46.85
C TRP A 500 -23.03 -6.17 48.24
N SER A 501 -23.65 -5.50 49.22
CA SER A 501 -23.74 -5.89 50.62
C SER A 501 -24.71 -7.04 50.85
N SER A 502 -25.86 -7.06 50.16
CA SER A 502 -26.86 -8.13 50.29
C SER A 502 -26.39 -9.46 49.69
N GLU A 503 -25.63 -9.39 48.59
CA GLU A 503 -25.07 -10.56 47.91
C GLU A 503 -23.59 -10.81 48.30
N GLU A 504 -23.07 -10.11 49.32
CA GLU A 504 -21.70 -10.36 49.79
C GLU A 504 -21.65 -11.73 50.46
N PRO A 505 -20.77 -12.65 50.00
CA PRO A 505 -20.66 -13.94 50.66
C PRO A 505 -20.21 -13.77 52.12
N ASP A 506 -20.85 -14.47 53.05
CA ASP A 506 -20.41 -14.45 54.46
C ASP A 506 -19.01 -15.05 54.61
N ASP A 507 -18.70 -16.07 53.81
CA ASP A 507 -17.43 -16.77 53.88
C ASP A 507 -16.29 -16.00 53.19
N ALA A 508 -15.16 -15.88 53.90
CA ALA A 508 -14.00 -15.11 53.42
C ALA A 508 -13.48 -15.63 52.07
N ARG A 509 -13.52 -16.95 51.84
CA ARG A 509 -13.02 -17.58 50.63
C ARG A 509 -13.83 -17.19 49.39
N SER A 510 -15.15 -17.15 49.50
CA SER A 510 -16.06 -16.71 48.43
C SER A 510 -15.95 -15.20 48.19
N ARG A 511 -15.74 -14.39 49.23
CA ARG A 511 -15.45 -12.95 49.07
C ARG A 511 -14.17 -12.70 48.29
N ASP A 512 -13.09 -13.39 48.64
CA ASP A 512 -11.82 -13.28 47.93
C ASP A 512 -11.95 -13.74 46.47
N ARG A 513 -12.65 -14.86 46.23
CA ARG A 513 -12.96 -15.32 44.86
C ARG A 513 -13.77 -14.32 44.06
N ARG A 514 -14.80 -13.71 44.66
CA ARG A 514 -15.61 -12.67 44.02
C ARG A 514 -14.73 -11.50 43.57
N ARG A 515 -13.80 -11.06 44.43
CA ARG A 515 -12.83 -9.99 44.13
C ARG A 515 -11.84 -10.38 43.04
N GLU A 516 -11.34 -11.62 43.04
CA GLU A 516 -10.45 -12.15 41.98
C GLU A 516 -11.16 -12.16 40.62
N ILE A 517 -12.41 -12.65 40.55
CA ILE A 517 -13.22 -12.69 39.31
C ILE A 517 -13.38 -11.27 38.76
N PHE A 518 -13.79 -10.31 39.60
CA PHE A 518 -13.95 -8.93 39.18
C PHE A 518 -12.65 -8.27 38.72
N SER A 519 -11.53 -8.58 39.36
CA SER A 519 -10.22 -8.05 38.94
C SER A 519 -9.85 -8.51 37.53
N LEU A 520 -10.23 -9.73 37.14
CA LEU A 520 -10.07 -10.21 35.76
C LEU A 520 -11.01 -9.47 34.79
N LEU A 521 -12.28 -9.28 35.17
CA LEU A 521 -13.31 -8.74 34.27
C LEU A 521 -13.22 -7.23 34.02
N VAL A 522 -12.78 -6.43 35.00
CA VAL A 522 -12.80 -4.96 34.91
C VAL A 522 -11.85 -4.44 33.84
N ARG A 523 -10.66 -5.05 33.71
CA ARG A 523 -9.60 -4.61 32.79
C ARG A 523 -9.34 -5.56 31.63
N ALA A 524 -10.08 -6.66 31.49
CA ALA A 524 -9.94 -7.53 30.32
C ALA A 524 -10.13 -6.75 29.01
N ARG A 525 -9.21 -6.93 28.06
CA ARG A 525 -9.24 -6.31 26.71
C ARG A 525 -10.19 -7.02 25.75
N LYS A 526 -10.66 -8.21 26.12
CA LYS A 526 -11.63 -9.05 25.41
C LYS A 526 -12.46 -9.82 26.43
N HIS A 527 -13.73 -10.11 26.12
CA HIS A 527 -14.59 -10.91 27.01
C HIS A 527 -13.99 -12.30 27.26
N LEU A 528 -13.78 -12.61 28.52
CA LEU A 528 -13.25 -13.90 28.98
C LEU A 528 -14.39 -14.94 29.07
N SER A 529 -14.10 -16.17 28.67
CA SER A 529 -15.02 -17.29 28.93
C SER A 529 -15.05 -17.65 30.42
N VAL A 530 -16.11 -18.32 30.86
CA VAL A 530 -16.17 -18.89 32.23
C VAL A 530 -15.00 -19.84 32.51
N ASP A 531 -14.51 -20.55 31.48
CA ASP A 531 -13.38 -21.47 31.56
C ASP A 531 -12.04 -20.72 31.64
N ASP A 532 -11.89 -19.60 30.93
CA ASP A 532 -10.73 -18.71 31.05
C ASP A 532 -10.61 -18.14 32.45
N ILE A 533 -11.73 -17.66 33.02
CA ILE A 533 -11.78 -17.09 34.37
C ILE A 533 -11.42 -18.16 35.41
N SER A 534 -12.02 -19.35 35.32
CA SER A 534 -11.71 -20.48 36.19
C SER A 534 -10.22 -20.84 36.14
N THR A 535 -9.63 -20.79 34.95
CA THR A 535 -8.23 -21.10 34.76
C THR A 535 -7.31 -20.01 35.29
N PHE A 536 -7.57 -18.73 35.02
CA PHE A 536 -6.81 -17.62 35.59
C PHE A 536 -6.83 -17.61 37.12
N ILE A 537 -7.97 -17.93 37.74
CA ILE A 537 -8.07 -18.08 39.21
C ILE A 537 -7.20 -19.22 39.71
N ALA A 538 -7.15 -20.34 38.98
CA ALA A 538 -6.38 -21.52 39.35
C ALA A 538 -4.86 -21.36 39.15
N VAL A 539 -4.41 -20.43 38.29
CA VAL A 539 -2.98 -20.18 38.06
C VAL A 539 -2.35 -19.53 39.27
N ASP A 540 -1.37 -20.19 39.87
CA ASP A 540 -0.54 -19.59 40.91
C ASP A 540 0.53 -18.70 40.27
N VAL A 541 0.57 -17.45 40.69
CA VAL A 541 1.48 -16.47 40.09
C VAL A 541 2.93 -16.71 40.53
N SER A 542 3.15 -17.34 41.68
CA SER A 542 4.50 -17.63 42.18
C SER A 542 5.12 -18.80 41.43
N THR A 543 4.37 -19.90 41.30
CA THR A 543 4.88 -21.15 40.67
C THR A 543 4.64 -21.23 39.15
N ASN A 544 3.79 -20.37 38.58
CA ASN A 544 3.29 -20.48 37.20
C ASN A 544 2.53 -21.79 36.93
N GLU A 545 2.00 -22.47 37.95
CA GLU A 545 1.27 -23.74 37.77
C GLU A 545 -0.23 -23.56 37.97
N VAL A 546 -1.01 -24.39 37.26
CA VAL A 546 -2.45 -24.47 37.46
C VAL A 546 -2.75 -25.37 38.66
N GLN A 547 -3.17 -24.75 39.77
CA GLN A 547 -3.61 -25.49 40.94
C GLN A 547 -5.02 -26.04 40.71
N LEU A 548 -5.13 -27.32 40.35
CA LEU A 548 -6.42 -28.00 40.08
C LEU A 548 -7.41 -27.85 41.24
N ALA A 549 -6.93 -27.81 42.49
CA ALA A 549 -7.76 -27.60 43.68
C ALA A 549 -8.41 -26.20 43.77
N ARG A 550 -7.87 -25.21 43.03
CA ARG A 550 -8.43 -23.85 42.92
C ARG A 550 -9.37 -23.71 41.72
N LYS A 551 -9.32 -24.63 40.75
CA LYS A 551 -10.19 -24.62 39.57
C LYS A 551 -11.65 -24.74 39.99
N LEU A 552 -12.53 -23.98 39.35
CA LEU A 552 -13.96 -24.02 39.67
C LEU A 552 -14.58 -25.28 39.09
N ASN A 553 -15.25 -26.08 39.94
CA ASN A 553 -15.93 -27.32 39.52
C ASN A 553 -17.05 -27.05 38.52
N ASP A 554 -17.86 -26.01 38.78
CA ASP A 554 -18.84 -25.47 37.85
C ASP A 554 -18.62 -23.96 37.75
N PRO A 555 -17.79 -23.52 36.78
CA PRO A 555 -17.44 -22.12 36.60
C PRO A 555 -18.67 -21.23 36.41
N LEU A 556 -19.64 -21.68 35.59
CA LEU A 556 -20.85 -20.92 35.29
C LEU A 556 -21.66 -20.69 36.56
N LYS A 557 -22.01 -21.77 37.28
CA LYS A 557 -22.83 -21.69 38.49
C LYS A 557 -22.13 -20.91 39.61
N THR A 558 -20.81 -21.04 39.73
CA THR A 558 -20.04 -20.32 40.75
C THR A 558 -19.98 -18.83 40.46
N ILE A 559 -19.69 -18.44 39.20
CA ILE A 559 -19.66 -17.04 38.81
C ILE A 559 -21.07 -16.43 38.90
N GLU A 560 -22.12 -17.17 38.53
CA GLU A 560 -23.50 -16.74 38.72
C GLU A 560 -23.82 -16.48 40.19
N LYS A 561 -23.49 -17.43 41.08
CA LYS A 561 -23.73 -17.30 42.52
C LYS A 561 -22.97 -16.12 43.14
N LEU A 562 -21.73 -15.89 42.74
CA LEU A 562 -20.85 -14.91 43.40
C LEU A 562 -20.95 -13.51 42.80
N CYS A 563 -21.31 -13.39 41.53
CA CYS A 563 -21.16 -12.13 40.79
C CYS A 563 -22.47 -11.56 40.23
N ARG A 564 -23.61 -12.29 40.25
CA ARG A 564 -24.91 -11.67 39.96
C ARG A 564 -25.27 -10.66 41.08
N PRO A 565 -25.99 -9.57 40.78
CA PRO A 565 -26.52 -9.16 39.46
C PRO A 565 -25.51 -8.40 38.56
N PHE A 566 -24.25 -8.25 38.99
CA PHE A 566 -23.25 -7.40 38.33
C PHE A 566 -22.67 -7.95 37.02
N VAL A 567 -22.88 -9.24 36.74
CA VAL A 567 -22.42 -9.89 35.52
C VAL A 567 -23.57 -10.52 34.73
N SER A 568 -23.43 -10.51 33.40
CA SER A 568 -24.28 -11.18 32.43
C SER A 568 -23.47 -12.22 31.65
N PHE A 569 -24.18 -13.17 31.02
CA PHE A 569 -23.57 -14.27 30.28
C PHE A 569 -24.06 -14.29 28.84
N THR A 570 -23.12 -14.26 27.90
CA THR A 570 -23.39 -14.39 26.46
C THR A 570 -22.52 -15.49 25.89
N LYS A 571 -23.10 -16.60 25.41
CA LYS A 571 -22.36 -17.76 24.86
C LYS A 571 -21.20 -18.22 25.77
N ARG A 572 -21.47 -18.34 27.09
CA ARG A 572 -20.46 -18.67 28.14
C ARG A 572 -19.30 -17.67 28.31
N LYS A 573 -19.38 -16.50 27.71
CA LYS A 573 -18.52 -15.35 28.03
C LYS A 573 -19.17 -14.50 29.09
N VAL A 574 -18.35 -13.99 30.00
CA VAL A 574 -18.81 -13.17 31.13
C VAL A 574 -18.59 -11.71 30.77
N GLU A 575 -19.64 -10.92 30.98
CA GLU A 575 -19.62 -9.49 30.76
C GLU A 575 -20.13 -8.78 32.02
N ILE A 576 -19.59 -7.60 32.30
CA ILE A 576 -20.12 -6.75 33.37
C ILE A 576 -21.37 -6.06 32.84
N THR A 577 -22.51 -6.26 33.52
CA THR A 577 -23.85 -5.87 33.05
C THR A 577 -23.97 -4.39 32.68
N ASN A 578 -23.15 -3.53 33.30
CA ASN A 578 -23.14 -2.10 32.99
C ASN A 578 -21.72 -1.51 33.12
N PRO A 579 -21.26 -0.66 32.19
CA PRO A 579 -19.95 0.00 32.28
C PRO A 579 -19.73 0.80 33.57
N SER A 580 -20.78 1.37 34.17
CA SER A 580 -20.67 2.09 35.46
C SER A 580 -20.34 1.17 36.64
N ILE A 581 -20.67 -0.12 36.54
CA ILE A 581 -20.26 -1.14 37.52
C ILE A 581 -18.75 -1.36 37.45
N LYS A 582 -18.10 -1.23 36.27
CA LYS A 582 -16.63 -1.35 36.17
C LYS A 582 -15.94 -0.32 37.08
N ASP A 583 -16.42 0.92 37.09
CA ASP A 583 -15.88 1.98 37.94
C ASP A 583 -16.17 1.74 39.42
N PHE A 584 -17.40 1.32 39.76
CA PHE A 584 -17.80 0.96 41.12
C PHE A 584 -16.94 -0.19 41.70
N VAL A 585 -16.69 -1.22 40.89
CA VAL A 585 -15.88 -2.39 41.26
C VAL A 585 -14.39 -2.02 41.31
N LYS A 586 -13.90 -1.14 40.42
CA LYS A 586 -12.50 -0.69 40.42
C LYS A 586 -12.11 -0.02 41.75
N GLN A 587 -13.01 0.76 42.34
CA GLN A 587 -12.77 1.40 43.66
C GLN A 587 -12.68 0.41 44.83
N ARG A 588 -13.18 -0.82 44.65
CA ARG A 588 -13.20 -1.89 45.66
C ARG A 588 -12.23 -3.04 45.33
N ALA A 589 -11.45 -2.91 44.26
CA ALA A 589 -10.42 -3.88 43.91
C ALA A 589 -9.26 -3.77 44.92
N VAL A 590 -8.79 -4.92 45.40
CA VAL A 590 -7.72 -5.00 46.42
C VAL A 590 -6.35 -4.67 45.83
N LYS A 591 -6.17 -4.93 44.53
CA LYS A 591 -4.95 -4.72 43.74
C LYS A 591 -5.31 -3.99 42.45
N ASP A 592 -4.34 -3.31 41.83
CA ASP A 592 -4.53 -2.76 40.48
C ASP A 592 -4.91 -3.92 39.52
N PRO A 593 -6.10 -3.89 38.90
CA PRO A 593 -6.55 -4.97 38.04
C PRO A 593 -5.67 -5.18 36.79
N ASP A 594 -5.04 -4.12 36.25
CA ASP A 594 -4.09 -4.27 35.13
C ASP A 594 -2.80 -4.98 35.60
N ALA A 595 -2.30 -4.67 36.80
CA ALA A 595 -1.16 -5.38 37.39
C ALA A 595 -1.48 -6.86 37.68
N TYR A 596 -2.68 -7.15 38.19
CA TYR A 596 -3.14 -8.52 38.43
C TYR A 596 -3.26 -9.33 37.12
N LEU A 597 -3.83 -8.74 36.06
CA LEU A 597 -3.89 -9.38 34.75
C LEU A 597 -2.50 -9.54 34.11
N ALA A 598 -1.61 -8.54 34.24
CA ALA A 598 -0.24 -8.65 33.75
C ALA A 598 0.50 -9.83 34.43
N GLU A 599 0.44 -9.91 35.76
CA GLU A 599 0.98 -11.01 36.55
C GLU A 599 0.41 -12.37 36.09
N LYS A 600 -0.91 -12.47 35.91
CA LYS A 600 -1.57 -13.70 35.46
C LYS A 600 -1.21 -14.08 34.02
N CYS A 601 -1.20 -13.13 33.09
CA CYS A 601 -0.84 -13.37 31.70
C CYS A 601 0.61 -13.86 31.59
N LEU A 602 1.56 -13.20 32.26
CA LEU A 602 2.95 -13.63 32.29
C LEU A 602 3.11 -15.03 32.90
N SER A 603 2.35 -15.35 33.95
CA SER A 603 2.33 -16.71 34.53
C SER A 603 1.69 -17.74 33.59
N VAL A 604 0.65 -17.41 32.82
CA VAL A 604 0.08 -18.31 31.81
C VAL A 604 1.09 -18.58 30.69
N LEU A 605 1.79 -17.55 30.22
CA LEU A 605 2.84 -17.72 29.21
C LEU A 605 4.03 -18.52 29.75
N GLY A 606 4.32 -18.38 31.05
CA GLY A 606 5.40 -19.08 31.74
C GLY A 606 5.07 -20.48 32.27
N GLN A 607 3.90 -21.06 31.99
CA GLN A 607 3.57 -22.42 32.42
C GLN A 607 4.51 -23.43 31.72
N GLU A 608 4.88 -24.50 32.42
CA GLU A 608 5.79 -25.54 31.89
C GLU A 608 5.34 -26.08 30.51
N ALA A 609 4.03 -26.19 30.32
CA ALA A 609 3.41 -26.62 29.07
C ALA A 609 3.82 -25.77 27.85
N PHE A 610 4.10 -24.47 28.06
CA PHE A 610 4.43 -23.49 27.02
C PHE A 610 5.86 -22.93 27.15
N ALA A 611 6.50 -23.12 28.30
CA ALA A 611 7.86 -22.68 28.61
C ALA A 611 8.93 -23.74 28.25
N SER A 612 8.51 -24.94 27.83
CA SER A 612 9.43 -26.05 27.55
C SER A 612 10.17 -25.90 26.21
N VAL A 613 11.44 -26.32 26.21
CA VAL A 613 12.28 -26.39 25.00
C VAL A 613 11.63 -27.18 23.87
N PRO A 614 11.06 -28.39 24.10
CA PRO A 614 10.48 -29.17 23.01
C PRO A 614 9.30 -28.47 22.33
N TYR A 615 8.50 -27.72 23.10
CA TYR A 615 7.38 -26.97 22.54
C TYR A 615 7.84 -25.79 21.69
N ALA A 616 8.80 -25.02 22.19
CA ALA A 616 9.41 -23.93 21.44
C ALA A 616 10.10 -24.42 20.16
N ALA A 617 10.81 -25.55 20.24
CA ALA A 617 11.42 -26.21 19.09
C ALA A 617 10.36 -26.63 18.04
N ALA A 618 9.22 -27.18 18.48
CA ALA A 618 8.14 -27.60 17.58
C ALA A 618 7.55 -26.41 16.82
N LEU A 619 7.34 -25.26 17.48
CA LEU A 619 6.85 -24.04 16.83
C LEU A 619 7.87 -23.46 15.84
N LEU A 620 9.15 -23.38 16.23
CA LEU A 620 10.22 -22.93 15.33
C LEU A 620 10.31 -23.81 14.08
N ARG A 621 10.22 -25.14 14.22
CA ARG A 621 10.16 -26.04 13.05
C ARG A 621 8.95 -25.76 12.18
N LYS A 622 7.77 -25.66 12.77
CA LYS A 622 6.51 -25.44 12.06
C LYS A 622 6.58 -24.21 11.15
N HIS A 623 7.19 -23.13 11.64
CA HIS A 623 7.20 -21.84 10.92
C HIS A 623 8.42 -21.62 10.03
N LEU A 624 9.55 -22.29 10.29
CA LEU A 624 10.81 -22.05 9.57
C LEU A 624 11.21 -23.20 8.62
N LEU A 625 10.64 -24.40 8.80
CA LEU A 625 10.92 -25.56 7.96
C LEU A 625 9.66 -26.00 7.17
N PRO A 626 9.83 -26.62 5.98
CA PRO A 626 8.71 -27.14 5.20
C PRO A 626 7.90 -28.20 5.95
N GLN A 627 6.58 -28.22 5.70
CA GLN A 627 5.62 -29.10 6.39
C GLN A 627 5.95 -30.60 6.30
N GLY A 628 6.68 -31.05 5.27
CA GLY A 628 7.10 -32.45 5.11
C GLY A 628 8.22 -32.92 6.06
N LEU A 629 8.89 -32.01 6.78
CA LEU A 629 9.88 -32.32 7.81
C LEU A 629 9.32 -32.20 9.25
N SER A 630 8.03 -31.85 9.37
CA SER A 630 7.34 -31.72 10.65
C SER A 630 6.77 -33.07 11.09
N THR A 631 7.52 -33.85 11.86
CA THR A 631 7.06 -35.12 12.45
C THR A 631 6.44 -34.97 13.84
N GLY A 632 6.24 -33.74 14.32
CA GLY A 632 5.64 -33.49 15.62
C GLY A 632 4.15 -33.21 15.49
N ASN A 633 3.31 -34.04 16.12
CA ASN A 633 1.95 -33.64 16.51
C ASN A 633 2.08 -32.31 17.28
N THR A 634 1.69 -31.19 16.67
CA THR A 634 1.34 -30.02 17.46
C THR A 634 0.17 -30.44 18.31
N VAL A 635 0.44 -30.77 19.58
CA VAL A 635 -0.61 -31.05 20.54
C VAL A 635 -1.47 -29.80 20.53
N ASP A 636 -2.69 -29.96 20.03
CA ASP A 636 -3.71 -28.93 20.02
C ASP A 636 -4.09 -28.69 21.48
N ARG A 637 -3.28 -27.87 22.15
CA ARG A 637 -3.48 -27.46 23.54
C ARG A 637 -4.36 -26.21 23.56
N ASP A 638 -5.46 -26.27 22.81
CA ASP A 638 -6.55 -25.29 22.80
C ASP A 638 -7.31 -25.21 24.14
N SER A 639 -6.82 -25.89 25.17
CA SER A 639 -7.22 -25.64 26.54
C SER A 639 -6.32 -24.55 27.14
N VAL A 640 -6.90 -23.40 27.53
CA VAL A 640 -6.39 -22.37 28.49
C VAL A 640 -6.32 -20.96 27.83
N PRO A 641 -6.53 -19.86 28.59
CA PRO A 641 -6.44 -18.45 28.16
C PRO A 641 -5.08 -17.98 27.60
N TYR A 642 -4.27 -18.88 27.04
CA TYR A 642 -2.98 -18.58 26.44
C TYR A 642 -3.10 -17.60 25.27
N GLU A 643 -4.11 -17.72 24.41
CA GLU A 643 -4.32 -16.78 23.31
C GLU A 643 -4.52 -15.35 23.82
N TYR A 644 -5.36 -15.20 24.85
CA TYR A 644 -5.58 -13.91 25.49
C TYR A 644 -4.27 -13.36 26.06
N ALA A 645 -3.54 -14.18 26.81
CA ALA A 645 -2.26 -13.78 27.39
C ALA A 645 -1.25 -13.39 26.31
N ALA A 646 -1.13 -14.16 25.24
CA ALA A 646 -0.19 -13.91 24.14
C ALA A 646 -0.49 -12.60 23.40
N LEU A 647 -1.77 -12.25 23.25
CA LEU A 647 -2.18 -11.02 22.57
C LEU A 647 -2.07 -9.78 23.46
N HIS A 648 -2.35 -9.89 24.77
CA HIS A 648 -2.63 -8.73 25.61
C HIS A 648 -1.70 -8.55 26.84
N TRP A 649 -0.74 -9.45 27.10
CA TRP A 649 0.14 -9.31 28.27
C TRP A 649 0.85 -7.94 28.31
N TRP A 650 1.34 -7.47 27.17
CA TRP A 650 2.09 -6.22 27.06
C TRP A 650 1.18 -5.01 27.25
N GLU A 651 -0.09 -5.07 26.81
CA GLU A 651 -1.09 -4.02 27.03
C GLU A 651 -1.50 -3.88 28.50
N HIS A 652 -1.41 -4.96 29.28
CA HIS A 652 -1.60 -4.92 30.72
C HIS A 652 -0.36 -4.36 31.42
N VAL A 653 0.84 -4.83 31.05
CA VAL A 653 2.10 -4.33 31.61
C VAL A 653 2.25 -2.82 31.40
N THR A 654 2.04 -2.33 30.18
CA THR A 654 2.21 -0.90 29.85
C THR A 654 1.12 0.01 30.43
N ALA A 655 -0.02 -0.56 30.86
CA ALA A 655 -1.08 0.18 31.54
C ALA A 655 -0.78 0.43 33.02
N VAL A 656 0.17 -0.30 33.62
CA VAL A 656 0.55 -0.14 35.04
C VAL A 656 1.46 1.07 35.18
N LYS A 657 0.99 2.09 35.91
CA LYS A 657 1.77 3.32 36.16
C LYS A 657 2.92 3.11 37.14
N GLU A 658 2.69 2.30 38.17
CA GLU A 658 3.64 2.02 39.25
C GLU A 658 3.81 0.50 39.41
N PRO A 659 4.68 -0.15 38.60
CA PRO A 659 4.84 -1.60 38.65
C PRO A 659 5.54 -2.05 39.93
N SER A 660 5.05 -3.13 40.54
CA SER A 660 5.69 -3.76 41.69
C SER A 660 6.99 -4.46 41.31
N ASP A 661 7.93 -4.61 42.25
CA ASP A 661 9.17 -5.37 42.02
C ASP A 661 8.89 -6.82 41.59
N PHE A 662 7.80 -7.40 42.09
CA PHE A 662 7.37 -8.74 41.70
C PHE A 662 6.96 -8.81 40.22
N LEU A 663 6.16 -7.85 39.74
CA LEU A 663 5.78 -7.77 38.33
C LEU A 663 7.01 -7.52 37.43
N LEU A 664 7.92 -6.64 37.86
CA LEU A 664 9.16 -6.37 37.13
C LEU A 664 10.05 -7.63 37.03
N SER A 665 10.16 -8.40 38.10
CA SER A 665 10.88 -9.69 38.08
C SER A 665 10.24 -10.67 37.11
N LYS A 666 8.91 -10.81 37.12
CA LYS A 666 8.20 -11.69 36.17
C LYS A 666 8.38 -11.26 34.72
N LEU A 667 8.36 -9.95 34.46
CA LEU A 667 8.60 -9.40 33.14
C LEU A 667 10.03 -9.70 32.69
N TYR A 668 11.02 -9.53 33.57
CA TYR A 668 12.41 -9.88 33.31
C TYR A 668 12.57 -11.36 32.95
N ASP A 669 12.01 -12.25 33.78
CA ASP A 669 12.06 -13.70 33.57
C ASP A 669 11.39 -14.12 32.25
N PHE A 670 10.30 -13.45 31.87
CA PHE A 670 9.62 -13.68 30.60
C PHE A 670 10.47 -13.22 29.41
N ILE A 671 10.95 -11.96 29.42
CA ILE A 671 11.71 -11.36 28.30
C ILE A 671 13.00 -12.15 28.02
N THR A 672 13.67 -12.62 29.07
CA THR A 672 14.94 -13.37 28.96
C THR A 672 14.73 -14.89 28.83
N GLY A 673 13.50 -15.38 29.05
CA GLY A 673 13.16 -16.79 29.11
C GLY A 673 12.60 -17.36 27.81
N ILE A 674 12.62 -18.69 27.72
CA ILE A 674 12.03 -19.48 26.62
C ILE A 674 10.56 -19.14 26.33
N PRO A 675 9.70 -18.82 27.32
CA PRO A 675 8.34 -18.34 27.07
C PRO A 675 8.24 -17.19 26.06
N SER A 676 9.23 -16.30 25.99
CA SER A 676 9.23 -15.23 24.98
C SER A 676 9.38 -15.77 23.55
N VAL A 677 10.10 -16.88 23.35
CA VAL A 677 10.24 -17.51 22.02
C VAL A 677 8.93 -18.17 21.62
N THR A 678 8.29 -18.90 22.54
CA THR A 678 7.00 -19.56 22.26
C THR A 678 5.88 -18.56 22.03
N TRP A 679 5.86 -17.46 22.79
CA TRP A 679 5.01 -16.31 22.52
C TRP A 679 5.26 -15.74 21.13
N SER A 680 6.52 -15.45 20.79
CA SER A 680 6.89 -14.86 19.49
C SER A 680 6.42 -15.72 18.32
N GLU A 681 6.63 -17.04 18.39
CA GLU A 681 6.18 -17.95 17.35
C GLU A 681 4.67 -18.13 17.33
N LYS A 682 4.00 -18.21 18.49
CA LYS A 682 2.53 -18.33 18.53
C LYS A 682 1.84 -17.08 17.97
N LEU A 683 2.47 -15.90 18.05
CA LEU A 683 1.95 -14.71 17.36
C LEU A 683 1.89 -14.88 15.83
N ALA A 684 2.78 -15.66 15.23
CA ALA A 684 2.72 -15.98 13.80
C ALA A 684 1.45 -16.75 13.43
N ASP A 685 0.96 -17.62 14.32
CA ASP A 685 -0.30 -18.35 14.16
C ASP A 685 -1.52 -17.43 14.37
N LEU A 686 -1.48 -16.54 15.36
CA LEU A 686 -2.62 -15.71 15.77
C LEU A 686 -2.84 -14.49 14.89
N LYS A 687 -1.79 -13.99 14.22
CA LYS A 687 -1.86 -12.86 13.27
C LYS A 687 -1.36 -13.33 11.90
N PRO A 688 -2.22 -13.98 11.08
CA PRO A 688 -1.79 -14.51 9.80
C PRO A 688 -1.35 -13.38 8.86
N GLY A 689 -0.09 -13.44 8.45
CA GLY A 689 0.54 -12.60 7.44
C GLY A 689 1.86 -13.21 6.98
N ASN A 690 2.50 -12.67 5.93
CA ASN A 690 3.80 -13.16 5.42
C ASN A 690 4.88 -13.28 6.53
N GLU A 691 5.89 -14.14 6.41
CA GLU A 691 6.97 -14.36 7.43
C GLU A 691 7.58 -13.06 8.02
N ALA A 692 7.63 -11.95 7.27
CA ALA A 692 8.11 -10.65 7.77
C ALA A 692 7.10 -9.88 8.63
N THR A 693 5.80 -10.16 8.50
CA THR A 693 4.75 -9.58 9.36
C THR A 693 4.83 -10.13 10.78
N THR A 694 5.36 -11.34 10.97
CA THR A 694 5.58 -11.91 12.30
C THR A 694 6.47 -10.96 13.10
N ILE A 695 7.69 -10.70 12.64
CA ILE A 695 8.71 -9.86 13.32
C ILE A 695 8.23 -8.43 13.59
N ASN A 696 7.37 -7.87 12.72
CA ASN A 696 6.85 -6.52 12.90
C ASN A 696 6.08 -6.38 14.22
N VAL A 697 5.28 -7.38 14.59
CA VAL A 697 4.47 -7.34 15.81
C VAL A 697 5.35 -7.32 17.06
N GLN A 698 6.42 -8.12 17.13
CA GLN A 698 7.32 -8.09 18.30
C GLN A 698 8.07 -6.76 18.39
N ILE A 699 8.40 -6.15 17.25
CA ILE A 699 9.05 -4.84 17.28
C ILE A 699 8.07 -3.73 17.70
N ASP A 700 6.79 -3.81 17.32
CA ASP A 700 5.75 -2.90 17.81
C ASP A 700 5.60 -3.02 19.33
N VAL A 701 5.55 -4.25 19.86
CA VAL A 701 5.54 -4.50 21.30
C VAL A 701 6.79 -3.92 21.99
N ARG A 702 7.99 -4.08 21.40
CA ARG A 702 9.21 -3.46 21.92
C ARG A 702 9.12 -1.93 21.94
N ALA A 703 8.52 -1.32 20.92
CA ALA A 703 8.34 0.12 20.85
C ALA A 703 7.40 0.64 21.95
N GLU A 704 6.28 -0.06 22.18
CA GLU A 704 5.33 0.27 23.26
C GLU A 704 5.97 0.12 24.64
N LEU A 705 6.69 -0.98 24.89
CA LEU A 705 7.45 -1.16 26.12
C LEU A 705 8.51 -0.06 26.30
N SER A 706 9.22 0.31 25.24
CA SER A 706 10.21 1.40 25.29
C SER A 706 9.56 2.75 25.60
N SER A 707 8.36 3.00 25.09
CA SER A 707 7.57 4.19 25.42
C SER A 707 7.17 4.21 26.90
N TRP A 708 6.62 3.10 27.39
CA TRP A 708 6.23 2.93 28.79
C TRP A 708 7.42 3.09 29.75
N VAL A 709 8.56 2.45 29.46
CA VAL A 709 9.79 2.54 30.29
C VAL A 709 10.33 3.96 30.37
N ARG A 710 10.23 4.76 29.29
CA ARG A 710 10.61 6.19 29.34
C ARG A 710 9.74 6.99 30.32
N GLY A 711 8.48 6.61 30.49
CA GLY A 711 7.54 7.21 31.45
C GLY A 711 7.76 6.80 32.92
N LEU A 712 8.52 5.72 33.18
CA LEU A 712 8.77 5.23 34.54
C LEU A 712 9.88 6.01 35.27
N PRO A 713 9.93 5.95 36.62
CA PRO A 713 11.02 6.54 37.41
C PRO A 713 12.41 6.02 36.99
N PRO A 714 13.46 6.86 36.98
CA PRO A 714 14.80 6.45 36.53
C PRO A 714 15.38 5.22 37.25
N VAL A 715 14.99 4.98 38.50
CA VAL A 715 15.45 3.85 39.32
C VAL A 715 14.86 2.50 38.86
N THR A 716 13.68 2.50 38.24
CA THR A 716 13.01 1.27 37.80
C THR A 716 13.39 0.88 36.37
N ARG A 717 13.76 1.84 35.51
CA ARG A 717 14.12 1.59 34.10
C ARG A 717 15.18 0.50 33.89
N PRO A 718 16.28 0.44 34.67
CA PRO A 718 17.32 -0.59 34.48
C PRO A 718 16.86 -2.01 34.82
N LYS A 719 15.75 -2.17 35.56
CA LYS A 719 15.20 -3.48 35.92
C LYS A 719 14.52 -4.17 34.73
N ILE A 720 14.33 -3.48 33.60
CA ILE A 720 13.61 -3.98 32.42
C ILE A 720 14.61 -4.14 31.27
N PRO A 721 14.87 -5.37 30.81
CA PRO A 721 15.97 -5.65 29.88
C PRO A 721 15.52 -5.41 28.42
N LEU A 722 15.30 -4.14 28.05
CA LEU A 722 14.80 -3.77 26.71
C LEU A 722 15.80 -4.01 25.57
N GLU A 723 17.10 -3.98 25.87
CA GLU A 723 18.16 -4.29 24.90
C GLU A 723 18.19 -5.79 24.59
N ASP A 724 17.90 -6.61 25.59
CA ASP A 724 17.83 -8.07 25.48
C ASP A 724 16.49 -8.59 24.96
N PHE A 725 15.50 -7.69 24.77
CA PHE A 725 14.18 -8.06 24.26
C PHE A 725 14.32 -8.77 22.92
N PHE A 726 13.69 -9.95 22.80
CA PHE A 726 13.85 -10.90 21.70
C PHE A 726 15.21 -11.61 21.69
N VAL A 727 16.32 -10.91 21.93
CA VAL A 727 17.68 -11.43 21.76
C VAL A 727 18.06 -12.49 22.81
N ALA A 728 17.92 -12.19 24.10
CA ALA A 728 18.38 -13.10 25.16
C ALA A 728 17.62 -14.43 25.16
N ALA A 729 16.31 -14.40 24.98
CA ALA A 729 15.49 -15.60 24.92
C ALA A 729 15.86 -16.52 23.73
N HIS A 730 16.12 -15.93 22.55
CA HIS A 730 16.54 -16.69 21.37
C HIS A 730 17.96 -17.26 21.51
N HIS A 731 18.87 -16.56 22.17
CA HIS A 731 20.18 -17.12 22.52
C HIS A 731 20.09 -18.25 23.54
N LYS A 732 19.24 -18.11 24.55
CA LYS A 732 19.03 -19.14 25.56
C LYS A 732 18.52 -20.44 24.93
N ILE A 733 17.45 -20.37 24.14
CA ILE A 733 16.93 -21.56 23.45
C ILE A 733 17.93 -22.12 22.44
N GLN A 734 18.67 -21.28 21.72
CA GLN A 734 19.72 -21.74 20.80
C GLN A 734 20.76 -22.60 21.52
N HIS A 735 21.22 -22.16 22.70
CA HIS A 735 22.18 -22.89 23.50
C HIS A 735 21.60 -24.23 24.00
N GLU A 736 20.35 -24.25 24.48
CA GLU A 736 19.70 -25.49 24.94
C GLU A 736 19.46 -26.47 23.79
N LEU A 737 19.05 -25.99 22.62
CA LEU A 737 18.89 -26.82 21.41
C LEU A 737 20.22 -27.38 20.90
N ALA A 738 21.32 -26.63 21.04
CA ALA A 738 22.65 -27.11 20.66
C ALA A 738 23.15 -28.30 21.51
N GLN A 739 22.59 -28.48 22.71
CA GLN A 739 22.92 -29.61 23.59
C GLN A 739 22.09 -30.86 23.28
N ASP A 740 20.95 -30.72 22.59
CA ASP A 740 20.10 -31.83 22.17
C ASP A 740 20.69 -32.51 20.91
N GLN A 741 20.89 -33.83 20.97
CA GLN A 741 21.42 -34.61 19.84
C GLN A 741 20.34 -35.03 18.83
N GLY A 742 19.08 -34.69 19.05
CA GLY A 742 17.95 -35.11 18.22
C GLY A 742 18.01 -34.57 16.78
N ASP A 743 17.66 -33.30 16.61
CA ASP A 743 17.59 -32.66 15.28
C ASP A 743 18.68 -31.63 15.11
N ARG A 744 19.57 -31.92 14.16
CA ARG A 744 20.77 -31.16 13.90
C ARG A 744 20.49 -29.77 13.30
N LEU A 745 19.27 -29.49 12.81
CA LEU A 745 18.89 -28.17 12.29
C LEU A 745 18.34 -27.22 13.35
N LEU A 746 17.68 -27.76 14.39
CA LEU A 746 17.07 -26.97 15.45
C LEU A 746 17.98 -25.89 16.06
N PRO A 747 19.28 -26.15 16.34
CA PRO A 747 20.16 -25.15 16.95
C PRO A 747 20.33 -23.87 16.12
N PHE A 748 20.05 -23.93 14.82
CA PHE A 748 20.23 -22.80 13.91
C PHE A 748 18.93 -22.01 13.67
N LEU A 749 17.76 -22.57 13.99
CA LEU A 749 16.47 -21.90 13.75
C LEU A 749 16.32 -20.57 14.51
N PRO A 750 16.72 -20.44 15.79
CA PRO A 750 16.68 -19.15 16.47
C PRO A 750 17.53 -18.07 15.80
N ALA A 751 18.66 -18.44 15.18
CA ALA A 751 19.51 -17.50 14.45
C ALA A 751 18.83 -16.96 13.18
N ILE A 752 17.91 -17.72 12.55
CA ILE A 752 17.08 -17.19 11.45
C ILE A 752 16.24 -16.01 11.95
N ARG A 753 15.57 -16.16 13.10
CA ARG A 753 14.75 -15.11 13.70
C ARG A 753 15.58 -13.90 14.14
N LEU A 754 16.76 -14.13 14.72
CA LEU A 754 17.68 -13.04 15.08
C LEU A 754 18.16 -12.28 13.85
N GLY A 755 18.50 -12.98 12.75
CA GLY A 755 18.83 -12.35 11.48
C GLY A 755 17.70 -11.48 10.94
N GLN A 756 16.44 -11.96 10.99
CA GLN A 756 15.27 -11.19 10.58
C GLN A 756 15.01 -9.98 11.50
N TRP A 757 15.15 -10.16 12.82
CA TRP A 757 14.98 -9.12 13.82
C TRP A 757 15.90 -7.92 13.56
N TYR A 758 17.19 -8.18 13.37
CA TYR A 758 18.16 -7.11 13.11
C TYR A 758 18.02 -6.50 11.71
N ASN A 759 17.62 -7.29 10.70
CA ASN A 759 17.41 -6.76 9.35
C ASN A 759 16.18 -5.83 9.27
N VAL A 760 15.10 -6.16 9.99
CA VAL A 760 13.83 -5.38 9.98
C VAL A 760 13.82 -4.28 11.03
N GLY A 761 14.40 -4.52 12.21
CA GLY A 761 14.39 -3.61 13.35
C GLY A 761 15.66 -2.79 13.55
N GLY A 762 16.73 -3.07 12.79
CA GLY A 762 18.02 -2.41 12.92
C GLY A 762 17.99 -0.93 12.60
N GLN A 763 18.75 -0.14 13.36
CA GLN A 763 18.85 1.32 13.21
C GLN A 763 20.29 1.79 12.97
N SER A 764 21.26 0.89 13.10
CA SER A 764 22.69 1.18 13.00
C SER A 764 23.40 0.20 12.06
N GLY A 765 24.58 0.58 11.58
CA GLY A 765 25.45 -0.33 10.82
C GLY A 765 25.81 -1.60 11.59
N GLU A 766 25.95 -1.51 12.92
CA GLU A 766 26.21 -2.66 13.79
C GLU A 766 25.04 -3.65 13.81
N ASP A 767 23.80 -3.16 13.81
CA ASP A 767 22.61 -4.02 13.74
C ASP A 767 22.58 -4.80 12.41
N PHE A 768 22.85 -4.12 11.28
CA PHE A 768 22.90 -4.79 9.98
C PHE A 768 24.06 -5.78 9.89
N GLN A 769 25.19 -5.52 10.57
CA GLN A 769 26.28 -6.49 10.70
C GLN A 769 25.85 -7.72 11.50
N LYS A 770 25.14 -7.54 12.63
CA LYS A 770 24.57 -8.66 13.40
C LYS A 770 23.62 -9.49 12.54
N ALA A 771 22.75 -8.85 11.75
CA ALA A 771 21.86 -9.56 10.83
C ALA A 771 22.63 -10.49 9.87
N TYR A 772 23.71 -9.98 9.28
CA TYR A 772 24.61 -10.75 8.42
C TYR A 772 25.26 -11.92 9.18
N ASP A 773 25.78 -11.69 10.38
CA ASP A 773 26.49 -12.69 11.17
C ASP A 773 25.56 -13.86 11.58
N TYR A 774 24.32 -13.56 11.98
CA TYR A 774 23.34 -14.61 12.28
C TYR A 774 22.96 -15.43 11.05
N LYS A 775 22.75 -14.79 9.90
CA LYS A 775 22.48 -15.51 8.65
C LYS A 775 23.67 -16.40 8.24
N LYS A 776 24.91 -15.94 8.46
CA LYS A 776 26.11 -16.74 8.24
C LYS A 776 26.15 -17.99 9.13
N ILE A 777 25.83 -17.84 10.43
CA ILE A 777 25.72 -18.99 11.36
C ILE A 777 24.73 -20.04 10.83
N VAL A 778 23.58 -19.60 10.30
CA VAL A 778 22.57 -20.49 9.72
C VAL A 778 23.11 -21.17 8.47
N VAL A 779 23.74 -20.44 7.56
CA VAL A 779 24.31 -20.97 6.31
C VAL A 779 25.38 -22.03 6.61
N ASP A 780 26.32 -21.74 7.50
CA ASP A 780 27.40 -22.65 7.89
C ASP A 780 26.83 -23.91 8.56
N GLY A 781 25.84 -23.73 9.45
CA GLY A 781 25.14 -24.81 10.11
C GLY A 781 24.38 -25.73 9.16
N PHE A 782 23.53 -25.16 8.31
CA PHE A 782 22.73 -25.90 7.33
C PHE A 782 23.63 -26.61 6.31
N THR A 783 24.71 -25.95 5.88
CA THR A 783 25.72 -26.57 5.01
C THR A 783 26.37 -27.79 5.66
N LYS A 784 26.73 -27.70 6.94
CA LYS A 784 27.33 -28.82 7.68
C LYS A 784 26.36 -29.98 7.87
N VAL A 785 25.06 -29.70 8.04
CA VAL A 785 24.04 -30.71 8.37
C VAL A 785 23.41 -31.35 7.14
N LEU A 786 23.01 -30.54 6.15
CA LEU A 786 22.27 -30.97 4.96
C LEU A 786 23.13 -31.02 3.69
N GLY A 787 24.33 -30.45 3.75
CA GLY A 787 25.17 -30.23 2.57
C GLY A 787 24.76 -28.98 1.77
N LYS A 788 25.73 -28.42 1.04
CA LYS A 788 25.55 -27.20 0.22
C LYS A 788 24.45 -27.28 -0.84
N ARG A 789 24.03 -28.51 -1.21
CA ARG A 789 23.07 -28.79 -2.28
C ARG A 789 21.63 -28.94 -1.79
N SER A 790 21.36 -28.88 -0.48
CA SER A 790 19.99 -28.98 0.01
C SER A 790 19.16 -27.74 -0.36
N PRO A 791 17.91 -27.86 -0.84
CA PRO A 791 17.05 -26.72 -1.15
C PRO A 791 16.88 -25.73 0.02
N LEU A 792 16.86 -26.23 1.26
CA LEU A 792 16.82 -25.37 2.45
C LEU A 792 18.11 -24.60 2.66
N THR A 793 19.25 -25.22 2.37
CA THR A 793 20.56 -24.55 2.43
C THR A 793 20.66 -23.48 1.36
N LEU A 794 20.17 -23.73 0.15
CA LEU A 794 20.14 -22.76 -0.95
C LEU A 794 19.22 -21.56 -0.65
N LYS A 795 18.04 -21.80 -0.04
CA LYS A 795 17.15 -20.73 0.43
C LYS A 795 17.87 -19.80 1.43
N VAL A 796 18.49 -20.34 2.47
CA VAL A 796 19.17 -19.50 3.49
C VAL A 796 20.43 -18.82 2.94
N ARG A 797 21.18 -19.46 2.04
CA ARG A 797 22.31 -18.85 1.32
C ARG A 797 21.83 -17.65 0.49
N THR A 798 20.73 -17.79 -0.24
CA THR A 798 20.15 -16.70 -1.05
C THR A 798 19.72 -15.51 -0.18
N GLU A 799 19.08 -15.75 0.97
CA GLU A 799 18.70 -14.68 1.90
C GLU A 799 19.90 -14.01 2.59
N TRP A 800 21.01 -14.72 2.75
CA TRP A 800 22.27 -14.18 3.25
C TRP A 800 22.97 -13.29 2.23
N VAL A 801 23.03 -13.71 0.96
CA VAL A 801 23.70 -12.93 -0.11
C VAL A 801 23.05 -11.55 -0.32
N LYS A 802 21.76 -11.38 -0.05
CA LYS A 802 21.11 -10.06 -0.14
C LYS A 802 21.81 -8.99 0.68
N ASP A 803 22.42 -9.35 1.81
CA ASP A 803 23.13 -8.40 2.68
C ASP A 803 24.52 -8.03 2.14
N PHE A 804 25.06 -8.79 1.19
CA PHE A 804 26.37 -8.50 0.60
C PHE A 804 26.32 -7.21 -0.23
N PHE A 805 25.18 -6.94 -0.86
CA PHE A 805 24.97 -5.74 -1.67
C PHE A 805 25.12 -4.47 -0.83
N SER A 806 24.44 -4.39 0.31
CA SER A 806 24.53 -3.21 1.20
C SER A 806 25.90 -3.08 1.88
N GLN A 807 26.66 -4.17 2.01
CA GLN A 807 28.04 -4.16 2.50
C GLN A 807 29.10 -3.91 1.41
N GLY A 808 28.70 -3.76 0.15
CA GLY A 808 29.64 -3.57 -0.97
C GLY A 808 30.43 -4.82 -1.38
N ARG A 809 30.04 -6.01 -0.91
CA ARG A 809 30.73 -7.30 -1.14
C ARG A 809 30.22 -7.98 -2.41
N ILE A 810 30.23 -7.24 -3.51
CA ILE A 810 29.57 -7.64 -4.77
C ILE A 810 30.23 -8.86 -5.43
N GLU A 811 31.55 -8.95 -5.41
CA GLU A 811 32.26 -10.10 -5.99
C GLU A 811 31.96 -11.40 -5.24
N GLU A 812 31.92 -11.34 -3.91
CA GLU A 812 31.52 -12.48 -3.09
C GLU A 812 30.05 -12.86 -3.34
N ALA A 813 29.17 -11.87 -3.58
CA ALA A 813 27.78 -12.11 -3.91
C ALA A 813 27.65 -12.84 -5.25
N GLU A 814 28.39 -12.39 -6.28
CA GLU A 814 28.37 -13.01 -7.61
C GLU A 814 28.89 -14.45 -7.56
N MET A 815 30.02 -14.70 -6.88
CA MET A 815 30.55 -16.06 -6.73
C MET A 815 29.56 -17.00 -6.05
N GLU A 816 28.97 -16.55 -4.94
CA GLU A 816 28.01 -17.35 -4.16
C GLU A 816 26.71 -17.60 -4.94
N LEU A 817 26.18 -16.58 -5.63
CA LEU A 817 24.97 -16.71 -6.46
C LEU A 817 25.21 -17.58 -7.69
N SER A 818 26.37 -17.48 -8.34
CA SER A 818 26.76 -18.35 -9.45
C SER A 818 26.77 -19.82 -9.02
N GLU A 819 27.27 -20.13 -7.82
CA GLU A 819 27.20 -21.48 -7.26
C GLU A 819 25.75 -21.90 -6.97
N ILE A 820 24.95 -21.04 -6.32
CA ILE A 820 23.54 -21.32 -5.99
C ILE A 820 22.73 -21.60 -7.26
N VAL A 821 22.82 -20.73 -8.25
CA VAL A 821 22.09 -20.84 -9.53
C VAL A 821 22.46 -22.13 -10.25
N ARG A 822 23.75 -22.48 -10.31
CA ARG A 822 24.20 -23.75 -10.92
C ARG A 822 23.57 -24.95 -10.20
N ILE A 823 23.64 -24.97 -8.87
CA ILE A 823 23.10 -26.08 -8.07
C ILE A 823 21.57 -26.16 -8.19
N GLU A 824 20.85 -25.04 -8.11
CA GLU A 824 19.39 -25.02 -8.24
C GLU A 824 18.94 -25.47 -9.63
N LYS A 825 19.65 -25.08 -10.69
CA LYS A 825 19.38 -25.55 -12.06
C LYS A 825 19.55 -27.07 -12.18
N GLU A 826 20.57 -27.64 -11.54
CA GLU A 826 20.79 -29.10 -11.51
C GLU A 826 19.72 -29.86 -10.72
N ILE A 827 19.15 -29.26 -9.66
CA ILE A 827 18.17 -29.91 -8.77
C ILE A 827 16.73 -29.79 -9.29
N SER A 828 16.34 -28.58 -9.68
CA SER A 828 14.94 -28.23 -9.97
C SER A 828 14.61 -28.19 -11.46
N GLY A 829 15.61 -28.29 -12.36
CA GLY A 829 15.42 -27.99 -13.78
C GLY A 829 15.06 -26.52 -14.00
N ASP A 830 14.27 -26.21 -15.04
CA ASP A 830 13.96 -24.84 -15.50
C ASP A 830 12.68 -24.21 -14.88
N ALA A 831 12.32 -24.46 -13.60
CA ALA A 831 11.00 -24.01 -13.10
C ALA A 831 10.77 -23.86 -11.58
N SER A 832 11.70 -23.30 -10.79
CA SER A 832 11.39 -22.96 -9.38
C SER A 832 11.47 -21.45 -9.10
N GLU A 833 10.64 -20.97 -8.16
CA GLU A 833 10.66 -19.57 -7.70
C GLU A 833 12.03 -19.19 -7.10
N THR A 834 12.63 -20.09 -6.32
CA THR A 834 13.93 -19.87 -5.68
C THR A 834 15.03 -19.70 -6.72
N PHE A 835 14.97 -20.45 -7.82
CA PHE A 835 15.94 -20.41 -8.90
C PHE A 835 15.89 -19.05 -9.59
N PHE A 836 14.71 -18.62 -10.00
CA PHE A 836 14.57 -17.34 -10.70
C PHE A 836 14.91 -16.14 -9.80
N LYS A 837 14.62 -16.21 -8.49
CA LYS A 837 15.04 -15.20 -7.51
C LYS A 837 16.57 -15.14 -7.36
N ALA A 838 17.23 -16.30 -7.24
CA ALA A 838 18.69 -16.36 -7.19
C ALA A 838 19.31 -15.83 -8.50
N LEU A 839 18.72 -16.16 -9.65
CA LEU A 839 19.18 -15.71 -10.96
C LEU A 839 18.99 -14.20 -11.18
N GLN A 840 17.90 -13.61 -10.66
CA GLN A 840 17.71 -12.16 -10.65
C GLN A 840 18.79 -11.45 -9.81
N LEU A 841 19.08 -11.98 -8.62
CA LEU A 841 20.14 -11.46 -7.76
C LEU A 841 21.52 -11.61 -8.42
N LEU A 842 21.77 -12.72 -9.13
CA LEU A 842 23.00 -12.93 -9.90
C LEU A 842 23.15 -11.86 -10.98
N GLY A 843 22.10 -11.63 -11.76
CA GLY A 843 22.08 -10.56 -12.76
C GLY A 843 22.31 -9.17 -12.16
N THR A 844 21.81 -8.93 -10.95
CA THR A 844 22.07 -7.70 -10.20
C THR A 844 23.54 -7.56 -9.79
N ALA A 845 24.16 -8.64 -9.28
CA ALA A 845 25.57 -8.65 -8.91
C ALA A 845 26.48 -8.45 -10.15
N GLN A 846 26.17 -9.14 -11.25
CA GLN A 846 26.86 -8.98 -12.54
C GLN A 846 26.73 -7.55 -13.08
N TYR A 847 25.56 -6.92 -12.97
CA TYR A 847 25.37 -5.50 -13.30
C TYR A 847 26.29 -4.60 -12.47
N CYS A 848 26.32 -4.80 -11.15
CA CYS A 848 27.23 -4.06 -10.26
C CYS A 848 28.71 -4.28 -10.63
N MET A 849 29.10 -5.48 -11.07
CA MET A 849 30.45 -5.76 -11.57
C MET A 849 30.71 -5.29 -13.01
N THR A 850 29.72 -4.64 -13.64
CA THR A 850 29.73 -4.21 -15.06
C THR A 850 29.84 -5.32 -16.09
N LYS A 851 29.50 -6.56 -15.73
CA LYS A 851 29.39 -7.72 -16.63
C LYS A 851 28.03 -7.69 -17.36
N PHE A 852 27.79 -6.66 -18.17
CA PHE A 852 26.45 -6.33 -18.68
C PHE A 852 25.83 -7.42 -19.58
N VAL A 853 26.64 -8.10 -20.39
CA VAL A 853 26.15 -9.18 -21.26
C VAL A 853 25.66 -10.37 -20.43
N GLU A 854 26.42 -10.78 -19.43
CA GLU A 854 26.06 -11.86 -18.50
C GLU A 854 24.82 -11.48 -17.69
N ALA A 855 24.79 -10.25 -17.16
CA ALA A 855 23.65 -9.71 -16.42
C ALA A 855 22.36 -9.75 -17.26
N LEU A 856 22.43 -9.36 -18.55
CA LEU A 856 21.29 -9.39 -19.45
C LEU A 856 20.78 -10.82 -19.65
N THR A 857 21.68 -11.79 -19.84
CA THR A 857 21.31 -13.20 -19.98
C THR A 857 20.59 -13.71 -18.73
N SER A 858 21.16 -13.49 -17.54
CA SER A 858 20.55 -13.91 -16.28
C SER A 858 19.19 -13.24 -16.02
N LEU A 859 19.09 -11.93 -16.25
CA LEU A 859 17.83 -11.19 -16.03
C LEU A 859 16.75 -11.57 -17.05
N ARG A 860 17.09 -11.87 -18.30
CA ARG A 860 16.10 -12.32 -19.29
C ARG A 860 15.54 -13.71 -18.97
N GLU A 861 16.42 -14.63 -18.57
CA GLU A 861 16.01 -15.98 -18.15
C GLU A 861 15.15 -15.90 -16.88
N SER A 862 15.56 -15.11 -15.89
CA SER A 862 14.78 -14.87 -14.67
C SER A 862 13.42 -14.22 -14.96
N GLY A 863 13.39 -13.12 -15.72
CA GLY A 863 12.17 -12.40 -16.06
C GLY A 863 11.16 -13.27 -16.80
N THR A 864 11.62 -14.07 -17.77
CA THR A 864 10.77 -15.03 -18.50
C THR A 864 10.17 -16.07 -17.56
N GLY A 865 10.95 -16.59 -16.62
CA GLY A 865 10.51 -17.55 -15.61
C GLY A 865 9.51 -16.98 -14.61
N LEU A 866 9.85 -15.83 -14.02
CA LEU A 866 8.99 -15.13 -13.05
C LEU A 866 7.65 -14.72 -13.68
N LEU A 867 7.67 -14.23 -14.91
CA LEU A 867 6.46 -13.88 -15.65
C LEU A 867 5.55 -15.09 -15.86
N LYS A 868 6.11 -16.27 -16.18
CA LYS A 868 5.33 -17.51 -16.31
C LYS A 868 4.74 -17.98 -14.97
N LEU A 869 5.47 -17.82 -13.87
CA LEU A 869 5.03 -18.27 -12.55
C LEU A 869 3.98 -17.35 -11.92
N PHE A 870 4.13 -16.03 -12.09
CA PHE A 870 3.39 -15.06 -11.29
C PHE A 870 2.65 -13.97 -12.09
N GLY A 871 2.83 -13.90 -13.41
CA GLY A 871 2.33 -12.81 -14.25
C GLY A 871 3.12 -11.50 -14.09
N THR A 872 2.71 -10.46 -14.81
CA THR A 872 3.37 -9.14 -14.83
C THR A 872 3.23 -8.39 -13.50
N ASN A 873 2.18 -8.65 -12.72
CA ASN A 873 1.72 -7.75 -11.66
C ASN A 873 2.42 -7.95 -10.29
N GLN A 874 3.40 -8.85 -10.22
CA GLN A 874 4.18 -9.06 -9.00
C GLN A 874 5.41 -8.15 -8.91
N TRP A 875 5.70 -7.67 -7.70
CA TRP A 875 6.87 -6.84 -7.39
C TRP A 875 8.18 -7.44 -7.90
N VAL A 876 8.37 -8.77 -7.76
CA VAL A 876 9.61 -9.45 -8.17
C VAL A 876 9.84 -9.37 -9.69
N CYS A 877 8.78 -9.44 -10.50
CA CYS A 877 8.88 -9.30 -11.96
C CYS A 877 9.27 -7.86 -12.35
N GLN A 878 8.71 -6.88 -11.65
CA GLN A 878 8.94 -5.46 -11.91
C GLN A 878 10.34 -4.99 -11.49
N VAL A 879 10.89 -5.57 -10.42
CA VAL A 879 12.31 -5.39 -10.06
C VAL A 879 13.20 -5.97 -11.16
N ASN A 880 12.82 -7.11 -11.77
CA ASN A 880 13.60 -7.69 -12.86
C ASN A 880 13.63 -6.76 -14.08
N ASP A 881 12.46 -6.25 -14.51
CA ASP A 881 12.35 -5.31 -15.62
C ASP A 881 13.18 -4.03 -15.38
N LEU A 882 13.22 -3.53 -14.14
CA LEU A 882 14.03 -2.36 -13.79
C LEU A 882 15.52 -2.61 -14.02
N TYR A 883 16.05 -3.72 -13.48
CA TYR A 883 17.47 -4.06 -13.65
C TYR A 883 17.81 -4.43 -15.09
N GLU A 884 16.92 -5.13 -15.80
CA GLU A 884 17.10 -5.43 -17.23
C GLU A 884 17.18 -4.12 -18.04
N GLY A 885 16.29 -3.16 -17.75
CA GLY A 885 16.34 -1.83 -18.35
C GLY A 885 17.68 -1.14 -18.09
N TRP A 886 18.19 -1.15 -16.85
CA TRP A 886 19.47 -0.52 -16.54
C TRP A 886 20.64 -1.17 -17.29
N VAL A 887 20.61 -2.49 -17.48
CA VAL A 887 21.60 -3.20 -18.30
C VAL A 887 21.49 -2.79 -19.77
N LEU A 888 20.28 -2.71 -20.33
CA LEU A 888 20.04 -2.30 -21.71
C LEU A 888 20.52 -0.86 -21.97
N GLU A 889 20.30 0.06 -21.03
CA GLU A 889 20.88 1.42 -21.13
C GLU A 889 22.41 1.39 -21.25
N ARG A 890 23.07 0.46 -20.53
CA ARG A 890 24.53 0.32 -20.53
C ARG A 890 25.07 -0.33 -21.80
N LEU A 891 24.32 -1.23 -22.40
CA LEU A 891 24.63 -1.86 -23.69
C LEU A 891 24.33 -0.98 -24.90
N GLY A 892 23.69 0.17 -24.70
CA GLY A 892 23.39 1.10 -25.79
C GLY A 892 22.06 0.89 -26.48
N GLU A 893 21.11 0.26 -25.78
CA GLU A 893 19.74 0.04 -26.25
C GLU A 893 18.72 0.83 -25.40
N PRO A 894 18.83 2.18 -25.31
CA PRO A 894 17.94 2.98 -24.46
C PRO A 894 16.46 2.90 -24.88
N GLY A 895 16.17 2.57 -26.14
CA GLY A 895 14.80 2.35 -26.62
C GLY A 895 14.15 1.08 -26.04
N GLU A 896 14.89 -0.03 -25.96
CA GLU A 896 14.41 -1.25 -25.30
C GLU A 896 14.35 -1.07 -23.78
N ALA A 897 15.31 -0.34 -23.20
CA ALA A 897 15.25 0.04 -21.79
C ALA A 897 13.98 0.83 -21.45
N LEU A 898 13.60 1.79 -22.30
CA LEU A 898 12.38 2.58 -22.11
C LEU A 898 11.13 1.69 -22.05
N LYS A 899 11.01 0.70 -22.94
CA LYS A 899 9.89 -0.25 -22.93
C LYS A 899 9.80 -1.02 -21.60
N ARG A 900 10.94 -1.40 -21.02
CA ARG A 900 10.97 -2.06 -19.70
C ARG A 900 10.46 -1.14 -18.60
N TYR A 901 10.86 0.14 -18.60
CA TYR A 901 10.37 1.08 -17.59
C TYR A 901 8.90 1.46 -17.79
N GLU A 902 8.46 1.59 -19.04
CA GLU A 902 7.05 1.83 -19.38
C GLU A 902 6.17 0.64 -18.96
N SER A 903 6.66 -0.59 -19.06
CA SER A 903 5.99 -1.77 -18.49
C SER A 903 5.76 -1.62 -16.98
N ILE A 904 6.74 -1.10 -16.22
CA ILE A 904 6.57 -0.81 -14.79
C ILE A 904 5.53 0.29 -14.57
N VAL A 905 5.52 1.33 -15.40
CA VAL A 905 4.50 2.40 -15.33
C VAL A 905 3.11 1.87 -15.65
N GLU A 906 2.98 0.98 -16.63
CA GLU A 906 1.70 0.43 -17.09
C GLU A 906 1.14 -0.58 -16.10
N HIS A 907 1.97 -1.49 -15.59
CA HIS A 907 1.51 -2.62 -14.77
C HIS A 907 1.70 -2.38 -13.26
N TRP A 908 2.80 -1.75 -12.81
CA TRP A 908 3.09 -1.59 -11.38
C TRP A 908 2.54 -0.30 -10.77
N ILE A 909 2.54 0.83 -11.49
CA ILE A 909 2.06 2.10 -10.91
C ILE A 909 0.56 2.07 -10.60
N PRO A 910 -0.34 1.46 -11.38
CA PRO A 910 -1.73 1.28 -10.97
C PRO A 910 -1.90 0.45 -9.68
N ILE A 911 -0.97 -0.48 -9.46
CA ILE A 911 -0.94 -1.41 -8.33
C ILE A 911 -0.39 -0.75 -7.07
N ALA A 912 0.76 -0.13 -7.18
CA ALA A 912 1.51 0.33 -6.03
C ALA A 912 1.58 1.86 -6.01
N GLY A 913 0.74 2.52 -6.80
CA GLY A 913 0.70 3.96 -7.03
C GLY A 913 2.02 4.61 -7.43
N SER A 914 1.88 5.90 -7.72
CA SER A 914 2.95 6.73 -8.27
C SER A 914 3.99 7.15 -7.23
N THR A 915 3.79 6.79 -5.96
CA THR A 915 4.70 7.17 -4.86
C THR A 915 5.51 6.00 -4.31
N ASN A 916 5.20 4.76 -4.70
CA ASN A 916 6.01 3.62 -4.30
C ASN A 916 7.47 3.72 -4.74
N GLY A 917 8.38 3.18 -3.90
CA GLY A 917 9.82 3.24 -4.14
C GLY A 917 10.22 2.73 -5.53
N LEU A 918 9.67 1.59 -5.97
CA LEU A 918 9.95 1.03 -7.30
C LEU A 918 9.38 1.89 -8.42
N SER A 919 8.16 2.42 -8.26
CA SER A 919 7.53 3.37 -9.20
C SER A 919 8.41 4.60 -9.42
N LEU A 920 8.94 5.18 -8.34
CA LEU A 920 9.83 6.33 -8.42
C LEU A 920 11.20 5.96 -9.04
N MET A 921 11.68 4.71 -8.91
CA MET A 921 12.89 4.25 -9.63
C MET A 921 12.63 4.16 -11.13
N ALA A 922 11.47 3.63 -11.55
CA ALA A 922 11.10 3.56 -12.96
C ALA A 922 10.98 4.96 -13.58
N ILE A 923 10.27 5.89 -12.92
CA ILE A 923 10.13 7.30 -13.38
C ILE A 923 11.50 7.98 -13.49
N THR A 924 12.39 7.76 -12.50
CA THR A 924 13.77 8.30 -12.56
C THR A 924 14.56 7.72 -13.74
N SER A 925 14.38 6.43 -14.04
CA SER A 925 15.05 5.77 -15.17
C SER A 925 14.50 6.26 -16.52
N ILE A 926 13.19 6.48 -16.63
CA ILE A 926 12.57 7.12 -17.80
C ILE A 926 13.15 8.51 -18.01
N GLY A 927 13.29 9.30 -16.95
CA GLY A 927 13.94 10.62 -17.01
C GLY A 927 15.38 10.56 -17.53
N SER A 928 16.16 9.57 -17.09
CA SER A 928 17.52 9.30 -17.60
C SER A 928 17.52 9.02 -19.11
N VAL A 929 16.62 8.15 -19.58
CA VAL A 929 16.51 7.82 -21.02
C VAL A 929 16.06 9.04 -21.84
N GLN A 930 15.07 9.79 -21.37
CA GLN A 930 14.59 11.01 -22.02
C GLN A 930 15.69 12.06 -22.14
N ARG A 931 16.53 12.22 -21.10
CA ARG A 931 17.72 13.09 -21.13
C ARG A 931 18.69 12.67 -22.24
N LYS A 932 18.96 11.36 -22.36
CA LYS A 932 19.85 10.81 -23.41
C LYS A 932 19.28 11.01 -24.82
N PHE A 933 17.96 11.01 -24.98
CA PHE A 933 17.28 11.40 -26.21
C PHE A 933 17.13 12.92 -26.40
N GLN A 934 17.76 13.73 -25.53
CA GLN A 934 17.71 15.20 -25.55
C GLN A 934 16.30 15.79 -25.38
N ASN A 935 15.34 14.99 -24.87
CA ASN A 935 14.02 15.46 -24.49
C ASN A 935 14.06 16.04 -23.06
N TYR A 936 14.78 17.16 -22.91
CA TYR A 936 15.09 17.74 -21.60
C TYR A 936 13.85 18.20 -20.83
N GLN A 937 12.77 18.60 -21.50
CA GLN A 937 11.54 19.04 -20.82
C GLN A 937 10.84 17.88 -20.11
N ALA A 938 10.64 16.76 -20.83
CA ALA A 938 10.06 15.55 -20.23
C ALA A 938 10.97 14.98 -19.13
N ALA A 939 12.28 14.95 -19.37
CA ALA A 939 13.26 14.48 -18.40
C ALA A 939 13.21 15.29 -17.10
N LYS A 940 13.20 16.63 -17.20
CA LYS A 940 13.08 17.54 -16.04
C LYS A 940 11.80 17.27 -15.25
N SER A 941 10.66 17.15 -15.92
CA SER A 941 9.38 16.92 -15.27
C SER A 941 9.40 15.63 -14.43
N ASN A 942 9.79 14.52 -15.05
CA ASN A 942 9.83 13.21 -14.40
C ASN A 942 10.86 13.15 -13.25
N LEU A 943 12.06 13.70 -13.47
CA LEU A 943 13.12 13.71 -12.45
C LEU A 943 12.80 14.63 -11.27
N LEU A 944 12.21 15.81 -11.52
CA LEU A 944 11.79 16.72 -10.46
C LEU A 944 10.66 16.12 -9.61
N GLU A 945 9.66 15.51 -10.25
CA GLU A 945 8.59 14.80 -9.56
C GLU A 945 9.14 13.68 -8.67
N SER A 946 10.02 12.85 -9.24
CA SER A 946 10.64 11.73 -8.52
C SER A 946 11.48 12.21 -7.34
N TRP A 947 12.37 13.18 -7.56
CA TRP A 947 13.19 13.78 -6.50
C TRP A 947 12.34 14.32 -5.35
N THR A 948 11.29 15.08 -5.68
CA THR A 948 10.42 15.70 -4.69
C THR A 948 9.67 14.66 -3.85
N LYS A 949 9.08 13.65 -4.51
CA LYS A 949 8.36 12.56 -3.84
C LYS A 949 9.31 11.70 -3.00
N ARG A 950 10.50 11.37 -3.53
CA ARG A 950 11.52 10.58 -2.82
C ARG A 950 11.99 11.26 -1.55
N ARG A 951 12.36 12.54 -1.65
CA ARG A 951 12.81 13.34 -0.52
C ARG A 951 11.74 13.42 0.58
N ARG A 952 10.46 13.56 0.21
CA ARG A 952 9.35 13.61 1.16
C ARG A 952 9.09 12.28 1.86
N GLN A 953 9.24 11.14 1.17
CA GLN A 953 8.79 9.84 1.68
C GLN A 953 9.90 8.92 2.21
N PHE A 954 11.12 8.99 1.66
CA PHE A 954 12.18 8.00 1.90
C PHE A 954 13.41 8.57 2.61
N SER A 955 13.32 9.82 3.09
CA SER A 955 14.44 10.61 3.61
C SER A 955 15.49 10.97 2.55
N LEU A 956 16.23 12.04 2.82
CA LEU A 956 17.39 12.46 2.03
C LEU A 956 18.63 11.56 2.27
N ASN A 957 18.65 10.81 3.38
CA ASN A 957 19.80 10.02 3.86
C ASN A 957 19.89 8.60 3.24
N ASN A 958 19.55 8.45 1.96
CA ASN A 958 19.64 7.19 1.21
C ASN A 958 20.12 7.45 -0.22
N ASN A 959 21.03 6.60 -0.72
CA ASN A 959 21.60 6.63 -2.07
C ASN A 959 20.52 6.76 -3.16
N THR A 960 19.41 6.02 -3.08
CA THR A 960 18.35 6.08 -4.10
C THR A 960 17.64 7.45 -4.18
N THR A 961 17.61 8.22 -3.09
CA THR A 961 17.10 9.60 -3.09
C THR A 961 18.15 10.55 -3.66
N VAL A 962 19.40 10.44 -3.20
CA VAL A 962 20.53 11.25 -3.70
C VAL A 962 20.73 11.08 -5.20
N ASP A 963 20.72 9.85 -5.70
CA ASP A 963 20.92 9.53 -7.13
C ASP A 963 19.85 10.18 -8.03
N SER A 964 18.60 10.31 -7.55
CA SER A 964 17.54 11.02 -8.28
C SER A 964 17.79 12.53 -8.39
N GLY A 965 18.36 13.14 -7.34
CA GLY A 965 18.77 14.54 -7.35
C GLY A 965 20.00 14.77 -8.25
N LEU A 966 20.98 13.87 -8.21
CA LEU A 966 22.16 13.94 -9.10
C LEU A 966 21.75 13.81 -10.57
N GLN A 967 20.84 12.90 -10.93
CA GLN A 967 20.27 12.80 -12.29
C GLN A 967 19.57 14.10 -12.73
N LEU A 968 18.82 14.73 -11.82
CA LEU A 968 18.17 16.01 -12.08
C LEU A 968 19.20 17.13 -12.30
N ALA A 969 20.27 17.18 -11.50
CA ALA A 969 21.36 18.15 -11.65
C ALA A 969 22.07 18.02 -13.02
N VAL A 970 22.37 16.80 -13.46
CA VAL A 970 22.93 16.55 -14.81
C VAL A 970 21.98 17.07 -15.89
N THR A 971 20.68 16.79 -15.75
CA THR A 971 19.66 17.25 -16.71
C THR A 971 19.58 18.77 -16.78
N TYR A 972 19.66 19.46 -15.63
CA TYR A 972 19.71 20.92 -15.58
C TYR A 972 20.97 21.48 -16.24
N ARG A 973 22.15 20.89 -15.99
CA ARG A 973 23.38 21.27 -16.69
C ARG A 973 23.23 21.15 -18.21
N GLU A 974 22.82 19.99 -18.71
CA GLU A 974 22.76 19.73 -20.16
C GLU A 974 21.73 20.61 -20.90
N SER A 975 20.71 21.06 -20.18
CA SER A 975 19.71 22.02 -20.66
C SER A 975 20.07 23.49 -20.37
N ARG A 976 21.30 23.76 -19.93
CA ARG A 976 21.87 25.09 -19.62
C ARG A 976 21.18 25.85 -18.48
N ALA A 977 20.48 25.15 -17.59
CA ALA A 977 19.91 25.71 -16.37
C ALA A 977 20.90 25.55 -15.19
N TYR A 978 22.02 26.27 -15.26
CA TYR A 978 23.16 26.07 -14.35
C TYR A 978 22.84 26.36 -12.88
N ASP A 979 22.07 27.43 -12.61
CA ASP A 979 21.70 27.80 -11.24
C ASP A 979 20.83 26.72 -10.58
N ASP A 980 19.89 26.13 -11.33
CA ASP A 980 19.06 25.03 -10.85
C ASP A 980 19.91 23.78 -10.58
N ALA A 981 20.88 23.48 -11.44
CA ALA A 981 21.81 22.37 -11.23
C ALA A 981 22.59 22.55 -9.91
N LEU A 982 23.19 23.73 -9.69
CA LEU A 982 23.94 24.04 -8.47
C LEU A 982 23.05 24.03 -7.21
N LYS A 983 21.79 24.49 -7.34
CA LYS A 983 20.81 24.45 -6.25
C LYS A 983 20.43 23.02 -5.87
N ILE A 984 20.25 22.13 -6.82
CA ILE A 984 19.99 20.71 -6.55
C ILE A 984 21.23 20.05 -5.93
N LEU A 985 22.44 20.34 -6.44
CA LEU A 985 23.69 19.83 -5.87
C LEU A 985 23.85 20.22 -4.40
N LYS A 986 23.57 21.48 -4.05
CA LYS A 986 23.60 21.93 -2.65
C LYS A 986 22.63 21.15 -1.76
N GLN A 987 21.43 20.83 -2.27
CA GLN A 987 20.43 20.08 -1.51
C GLN A 987 20.80 18.61 -1.33
N VAL A 988 21.38 17.96 -2.34
CA VAL A 988 21.80 16.55 -2.18
C VAL A 988 22.95 16.41 -1.19
N GLU A 989 23.86 17.40 -1.14
CA GLU A 989 25.01 17.44 -0.22
C GLU A 989 24.62 17.61 1.25
N GLU A 990 23.38 18.00 1.57
CA GLU A 990 22.85 18.00 2.93
C GLU A 990 22.63 16.57 3.49
N SER A 991 22.69 15.55 2.63
CA SER A 991 22.52 14.14 3.01
C SER A 991 23.70 13.60 3.82
N SER A 992 23.41 12.77 4.83
CA SER A 992 24.45 12.03 5.56
C SER A 992 25.22 11.03 4.68
N VAL A 993 24.69 10.66 3.51
CA VAL A 993 25.35 9.78 2.52
C VAL A 993 26.72 10.32 2.12
N PHE A 994 26.88 11.64 2.02
CA PHE A 994 28.16 12.27 1.66
C PHE A 994 29.24 12.12 2.74
N GLY A 995 28.89 11.64 3.95
CA GLY A 995 29.87 11.27 4.98
C GLY A 995 30.43 9.85 4.81
N THR A 996 29.74 8.97 4.09
CA THR A 996 30.04 7.53 4.04
C THR A 996 30.30 7.00 2.63
N ASP A 997 29.79 7.66 1.58
CA ASP A 997 29.86 7.20 0.19
C ASP A 997 30.67 8.18 -0.68
N PHE A 998 31.94 7.84 -0.92
CA PHE A 998 32.87 8.68 -1.66
C PHE A 998 32.53 8.82 -3.15
N GLU A 999 31.81 7.88 -3.76
CA GLU A 999 31.44 7.98 -5.18
C GLU A 999 30.44 9.12 -5.41
N ARG A 1000 29.48 9.32 -4.51
CA ARG A 1000 28.51 10.42 -4.61
C ARG A 1000 29.16 11.79 -4.41
N ILE A 1001 30.20 11.87 -3.57
CA ILE A 1001 31.03 13.08 -3.43
C ILE A 1001 31.70 13.39 -4.78
N CYS A 1002 32.31 12.39 -5.41
CA CYS A 1002 32.93 12.52 -6.73
C CYS A 1002 31.91 12.98 -7.78
N GLN A 1003 30.70 12.40 -7.79
CA GLN A 1003 29.66 12.73 -8.77
C GLN A 1003 29.20 14.17 -8.63
N ALA A 1004 28.88 14.62 -7.42
CA ALA A 1004 28.45 16.00 -7.18
C ALA A 1004 29.53 17.01 -7.57
N ALA A 1005 30.79 16.73 -7.21
CA ALA A 1005 31.91 17.58 -7.58
C ALA A 1005 32.19 17.59 -9.08
N HIS A 1006 32.08 16.45 -9.76
CA HIS A 1006 32.24 16.36 -11.21
C HIS A 1006 31.17 17.16 -11.94
N ILE A 1007 29.90 17.02 -11.55
CA ILE A 1007 28.80 17.79 -12.15
C ILE A 1007 29.00 19.30 -11.91
N ARG A 1008 29.42 19.70 -10.70
CA ARG A 1008 29.73 21.10 -10.39
C ARG A 1008 30.88 21.65 -11.23
N ALA A 1009 31.96 20.88 -11.36
CA ALA A 1009 33.11 21.28 -12.16
C ALA A 1009 32.72 21.42 -13.64
N LEU A 1010 31.90 20.51 -14.15
CA LEU A 1010 31.38 20.59 -15.51
C LEU A 1010 30.49 21.83 -15.74
N VAL A 1011 29.68 22.24 -14.76
CA VAL A 1011 28.93 23.51 -14.82
C VAL A 1011 29.89 24.70 -14.90
N ALA A 1012 30.93 24.73 -14.05
CA ALA A 1012 31.91 25.81 -14.05
C ALA A 1012 32.72 25.87 -15.35
N PHE A 1013 33.12 24.71 -15.90
CA PHE A 1013 33.74 24.62 -17.22
C PHE A 1013 32.79 25.14 -18.31
N ASP A 1014 31.52 24.76 -18.32
CA ASP A 1014 30.54 25.27 -19.29
C ASP A 1014 30.36 26.81 -19.21
N GLN A 1015 30.66 27.41 -18.06
CA GLN A 1015 30.57 28.86 -17.80
C GLN A 1015 31.87 29.63 -18.08
N GLY A 1016 32.94 28.96 -18.52
CA GLY A 1016 34.19 29.63 -18.87
C GLY A 1016 35.29 29.56 -17.80
N GLU A 1017 35.04 28.95 -16.64
CA GLU A 1017 36.04 28.83 -15.57
C GLU A 1017 36.97 27.63 -15.82
N PHE A 1018 38.29 27.82 -15.68
CA PHE A 1018 39.27 26.74 -15.80
C PHE A 1018 39.94 26.38 -14.47
N LEU A 1019 40.54 27.36 -13.79
CA LEU A 1019 41.43 27.11 -12.64
C LEU A 1019 40.69 26.45 -11.46
N ARG A 1020 39.53 26.98 -11.08
CA ARG A 1020 38.74 26.47 -9.96
C ARG A 1020 38.27 25.02 -10.19
N PRO A 1021 37.54 24.70 -11.29
CA PRO A 1021 37.13 23.33 -11.54
C PRO A 1021 38.31 22.37 -11.79
N LYS A 1022 39.42 22.82 -12.40
CA LYS A 1022 40.67 22.03 -12.47
C LYS A 1022 41.13 21.63 -11.07
N ASN A 1023 41.34 22.59 -10.18
CA ASN A 1023 41.87 22.36 -8.84
C ASN A 1023 40.95 21.48 -7.98
N ASP A 1024 39.64 21.70 -8.07
CA ASP A 1024 38.64 20.90 -7.35
C ASP A 1024 38.68 19.43 -7.78
N LEU A 1025 38.78 19.16 -9.10
CA LEU A 1025 38.90 17.81 -9.65
C LEU A 1025 40.27 17.18 -9.38
N CYS A 1026 41.37 17.92 -9.49
CA CYS A 1026 42.70 17.42 -9.13
C CYS A 1026 42.74 16.93 -7.68
N ARG A 1027 42.20 17.73 -6.75
CA ARG A 1027 42.13 17.35 -5.33
C ARG A 1027 41.39 16.02 -5.10
N ILE A 1028 40.33 15.76 -5.87
CA ILE A 1028 39.61 14.48 -5.81
C ILE A 1028 40.49 13.35 -6.34
N ILE A 1029 41.19 13.56 -7.46
CA ILE A 1029 42.09 12.54 -8.03
C ILE A 1029 43.27 12.25 -7.09
N ASP A 1030 43.82 13.26 -6.43
CA ASP A 1030 44.89 13.12 -5.42
C ASP A 1030 44.44 12.26 -4.23
N GLU A 1031 43.14 12.25 -3.90
CA GLU A 1031 42.56 11.35 -2.89
C GLU A 1031 42.34 9.91 -3.38
N THR A 1032 42.70 9.59 -4.63
CA THR A 1032 42.44 8.27 -5.26
C THR A 1032 43.69 7.57 -5.77
N ILE A 1033 44.88 8.07 -5.44
CA ILE A 1033 46.18 7.53 -5.84
C ILE A 1033 47.03 7.17 -4.61
N GLY A 1034 48.12 6.43 -4.81
CA GLY A 1034 49.06 6.05 -3.74
C GLY A 1034 48.37 5.31 -2.58
N ASP A 1035 48.62 5.74 -1.34
CA ASP A 1035 48.06 5.10 -0.14
C ASP A 1035 46.52 5.15 -0.07
N LYS A 1036 45.88 6.07 -0.80
CA LYS A 1036 44.43 6.23 -0.85
C LYS A 1036 43.80 5.59 -2.09
N ARG A 1037 44.57 4.81 -2.87
CA ARG A 1037 44.14 4.16 -4.12
C ARG A 1037 42.83 3.38 -3.98
N GLU A 1038 42.53 2.91 -2.77
CA GLU A 1038 41.30 2.17 -2.49
C GLU A 1038 40.01 2.96 -2.71
N LYS A 1039 40.05 4.30 -2.55
CA LYS A 1039 38.92 5.20 -2.80
C LYS A 1039 38.59 5.37 -4.28
N ASN A 1040 39.51 5.03 -5.19
CA ASN A 1040 39.27 5.17 -6.62
C ASN A 1040 38.04 4.35 -7.03
N ASN A 1041 37.16 4.99 -7.78
CA ASN A 1041 35.87 4.47 -8.18
C ASN A 1041 35.55 4.91 -9.61
N ARG A 1042 34.39 4.50 -10.11
CA ARG A 1042 34.01 4.69 -11.50
C ARG A 1042 33.93 6.16 -11.89
N GLU A 1043 33.42 7.00 -11.00
CA GLU A 1043 33.32 8.43 -11.24
C GLU A 1043 34.70 9.09 -11.37
N CYS A 1044 35.68 8.65 -10.59
CA CYS A 1044 37.04 9.16 -10.65
C CYS A 1044 37.69 8.89 -12.02
N LEU A 1045 37.29 7.82 -12.72
CA LEU A 1045 37.74 7.54 -14.09
C LEU A 1045 37.16 8.56 -15.07
N TRP A 1046 35.89 8.95 -14.89
CA TRP A 1046 35.24 9.98 -15.71
C TRP A 1046 35.83 11.36 -15.45
N ILE A 1047 36.09 11.70 -14.19
CA ILE A 1047 36.79 12.93 -13.80
C ILE A 1047 38.14 13.01 -14.52
N ARG A 1048 38.95 11.93 -14.53
CA ARG A 1048 40.23 11.91 -15.24
C ARG A 1048 40.08 12.22 -16.72
N THR A 1049 39.08 11.65 -17.41
CA THR A 1049 38.86 11.96 -18.83
C THR A 1049 38.49 13.43 -19.06
N THR A 1050 37.60 13.99 -18.23
CA THR A 1050 37.20 15.40 -18.30
C THR A 1050 38.36 16.34 -18.02
N LEU A 1051 39.14 16.05 -16.99
CA LEU A 1051 40.30 16.84 -16.59
C LEU A 1051 41.41 16.75 -17.64
N ALA A 1052 41.64 15.57 -18.23
CA ALA A 1052 42.58 15.40 -19.34
C ALA A 1052 42.18 16.23 -20.57
N ASP A 1053 40.89 16.29 -20.89
CA ASP A 1053 40.39 17.13 -22.00
C ASP A 1053 40.60 18.63 -21.70
N ALA A 1054 40.32 19.08 -20.48
CA ALA A 1054 40.56 20.46 -20.04
C ALA A 1054 42.05 20.83 -20.09
N LEU A 1055 42.93 19.97 -19.55
CA LEU A 1055 44.38 20.21 -19.51
C LEU A 1055 45.00 20.23 -20.92
N LYS A 1056 44.60 19.29 -21.79
CA LYS A 1056 45.06 19.27 -23.19
C LYS A 1056 44.65 20.52 -23.95
N HIS A 1057 43.45 21.03 -23.68
CA HIS A 1057 43.00 22.29 -24.27
C HIS A 1057 43.85 23.49 -23.82
N HIS A 1058 44.26 23.51 -22.55
CA HIS A 1058 45.15 24.54 -21.99
C HIS A 1058 46.65 24.32 -22.27
N GLY A 1059 47.02 23.31 -23.06
CA GLY A 1059 48.40 23.03 -23.46
C GLY A 1059 49.21 22.18 -22.46
N GLU A 1060 48.59 21.73 -21.36
CA GLU A 1060 49.21 20.97 -20.28
C GLU A 1060 49.15 19.46 -20.56
N ARG A 1061 49.78 19.01 -21.65
CA ARG A 1061 49.67 17.62 -22.15
C ARG A 1061 50.28 16.57 -21.24
N ASP A 1062 51.39 16.90 -20.58
CA ASP A 1062 52.09 15.96 -19.69
C ASP A 1062 51.28 15.74 -18.40
N GLU A 1063 50.76 16.80 -17.79
CA GLU A 1063 49.83 16.71 -16.65
C GLU A 1063 48.59 15.88 -17.03
N ALA A 1064 48.02 16.10 -18.22
CA ALA A 1064 46.86 15.35 -18.70
C ALA A 1064 47.13 13.84 -18.82
N LEU A 1065 48.35 13.46 -19.20
CA LEU A 1065 48.74 12.06 -19.37
C LEU A 1065 48.96 11.38 -18.01
N MET A 1066 49.53 12.11 -17.05
CA MET A 1066 49.79 11.62 -15.69
C MET A 1066 48.52 11.25 -14.92
N LEU A 1067 47.36 11.79 -15.28
CA LEU A 1067 46.06 11.44 -14.67
C LEU A 1067 45.72 9.95 -14.75
N PHE A 1068 46.28 9.24 -15.73
CA PHE A 1068 46.01 7.83 -15.97
C PHE A 1068 47.03 6.89 -15.34
N SER A 1069 47.87 7.40 -14.44
CA SER A 1069 48.81 6.60 -13.68
C SER A 1069 48.11 5.62 -12.74
N GLU A 1070 48.78 4.52 -12.42
CA GLU A 1070 48.31 3.46 -11.50
C GLU A 1070 46.99 2.79 -11.91
N LEU A 1071 46.56 2.95 -13.17
CA LEU A 1071 45.34 2.31 -13.70
C LEU A 1071 45.61 0.97 -14.38
N VAL A 1072 46.78 0.83 -15.02
CA VAL A 1072 47.17 -0.38 -15.77
C VAL A 1072 48.52 -0.90 -15.29
N LYS A 1073 48.75 -2.19 -15.44
CA LYS A 1073 50.04 -2.84 -15.12
C LYS A 1073 50.42 -3.83 -16.22
N PRO A 1074 51.71 -4.15 -16.39
CA PRO A 1074 52.14 -5.23 -17.27
C PRO A 1074 51.44 -6.56 -16.95
N LEU A 1075 51.18 -7.35 -17.98
CA LEU A 1075 50.83 -8.76 -17.87
C LEU A 1075 52.07 -9.52 -17.38
N GLU A 1076 51.96 -10.29 -16.31
CA GLU A 1076 53.03 -11.17 -15.86
C GLU A 1076 53.22 -12.29 -16.90
N VAL A 1077 54.20 -12.12 -17.80
CA VAL A 1077 54.55 -13.15 -18.78
C VAL A 1077 55.53 -14.11 -18.13
N THR A 1078 55.08 -15.31 -17.76
CA THR A 1078 55.96 -16.45 -17.51
C THR A 1078 56.39 -17.05 -18.84
N LEU A 1079 57.46 -16.53 -19.43
CA LEU A 1079 58.24 -17.25 -20.43
C LEU A 1079 59.63 -17.48 -19.82
N ASP A 1080 59.98 -18.74 -19.63
CA ASP A 1080 61.30 -19.28 -19.24
C ASP A 1080 61.79 -19.14 -17.78
N GLY A 1081 60.89 -19.01 -16.81
CA GLY A 1081 61.24 -19.26 -15.39
C GLY A 1081 62.26 -18.28 -14.77
N ARG A 1082 62.54 -17.15 -15.43
CA ARG A 1082 63.21 -16.01 -14.80
C ARG A 1082 62.17 -14.95 -14.45
N PRO A 1083 62.05 -14.53 -13.19
CA PRO A 1083 61.24 -13.37 -12.86
C PRO A 1083 61.82 -12.18 -13.64
N CYS A 1084 60.97 -11.49 -14.43
CA CYS A 1084 61.31 -10.16 -14.91
C CYS A 1084 61.67 -9.34 -13.66
N THR A 1085 62.86 -8.75 -13.67
CA THR A 1085 63.32 -7.85 -12.60
C THR A 1085 62.19 -6.92 -12.20
N PRO A 1086 61.86 -6.80 -10.90
CA PRO A 1086 60.85 -5.85 -10.48
C PRO A 1086 61.32 -4.48 -10.94
N THR A 1087 60.54 -3.82 -11.80
CA THR A 1087 60.69 -2.37 -11.98
C THR A 1087 60.70 -1.78 -10.57
N LEU A 1088 61.74 -0.99 -10.28
CA LEU A 1088 61.89 -0.33 -8.99
C LEU A 1088 60.55 0.35 -8.69
N LYS A 1089 60.05 0.22 -7.45
CA LYS A 1089 58.75 0.73 -7.00
C LYS A 1089 58.55 2.24 -7.27
N ASP A 1090 59.63 2.94 -7.56
CA ASP A 1090 59.74 4.39 -7.73
C ASP A 1090 59.99 4.84 -9.19
N GLU A 1091 60.02 3.94 -10.18
CA GLU A 1091 60.12 4.34 -11.60
C GLU A 1091 58.76 4.81 -12.16
N PRO A 1092 58.68 6.01 -12.77
CA PRO A 1092 57.44 6.50 -13.36
C PRO A 1092 57.00 5.66 -14.56
N GLU A 1093 55.69 5.39 -14.66
CA GLU A 1093 55.13 4.62 -15.77
C GLU A 1093 55.47 5.27 -17.13
N PRO A 1094 55.83 4.47 -18.16
CA PRO A 1094 56.23 5.03 -19.43
C PRO A 1094 55.06 5.77 -20.11
N PRO A 1095 55.31 6.91 -20.81
CA PRO A 1095 54.26 7.68 -21.47
C PRO A 1095 53.39 6.88 -22.45
N SER A 1096 53.97 5.84 -23.08
CA SER A 1096 53.23 4.92 -23.96
C SER A 1096 52.18 4.12 -23.20
N GLN A 1097 52.49 3.64 -21.99
CA GLN A 1097 51.56 2.92 -21.11
C GLN A 1097 50.42 3.83 -20.65
N LEU A 1098 50.74 5.05 -20.20
CA LEU A 1098 49.72 6.04 -19.81
C LEU A 1098 48.78 6.40 -20.97
N SER A 1099 49.31 6.53 -22.19
CA SER A 1099 48.50 6.81 -23.38
C SER A 1099 47.56 5.65 -23.72
N ILE A 1100 47.99 4.41 -23.53
CA ILE A 1100 47.15 3.22 -23.71
C ILE A 1100 46.09 3.16 -22.61
N ALA A 1101 46.43 3.46 -21.36
CA ALA A 1101 45.49 3.53 -20.25
C ALA A 1101 44.38 4.57 -20.51
N GLU A 1102 44.74 5.78 -20.95
CA GLU A 1102 43.77 6.80 -21.36
C GLU A 1102 42.81 6.26 -22.44
N LYS A 1103 43.35 5.69 -23.52
CA LYS A 1103 42.54 5.16 -24.62
C LYS A 1103 41.60 4.04 -24.14
N ALA A 1104 42.09 3.14 -23.31
CA ALA A 1104 41.29 2.05 -22.75
C ALA A 1104 40.15 2.59 -21.87
N VAL A 1105 40.41 3.59 -21.00
CA VAL A 1105 39.36 4.20 -20.17
C VAL A 1105 38.29 4.88 -21.02
N ARG A 1106 38.69 5.57 -22.11
CA ARG A 1106 37.76 6.19 -23.05
C ARG A 1106 36.90 5.16 -23.77
N LEU A 1107 37.47 4.03 -24.22
CA LEU A 1107 36.70 2.93 -24.80
C LEU A 1107 35.64 2.40 -23.81
N VAL A 1108 35.99 2.22 -22.53
CA VAL A 1108 35.00 1.83 -21.50
C VAL A 1108 33.91 2.89 -21.31
N LYS A 1109 34.25 4.19 -21.35
CA LYS A 1109 33.28 5.30 -21.31
C LYS A 1109 32.29 5.23 -22.48
N ASP A 1110 32.77 4.82 -23.64
CA ASP A 1110 32.01 4.71 -24.89
C ASP A 1110 31.30 3.34 -25.06
N ARG A 1111 31.10 2.59 -23.97
CA ARG A 1111 30.48 1.24 -23.93
C ARG A 1111 31.32 0.10 -24.51
N ASP A 1112 32.55 0.35 -24.94
CA ASP A 1112 33.41 -0.66 -25.55
C ASP A 1112 34.38 -1.29 -24.54
N GLN A 1113 33.82 -2.06 -23.61
CA GLN A 1113 34.62 -2.82 -22.63
C GLN A 1113 35.49 -3.88 -23.29
N SER A 1114 34.99 -4.54 -24.33
CA SER A 1114 35.70 -5.55 -25.12
C SER A 1114 36.93 -4.96 -25.80
N GLY A 1115 36.77 -3.85 -26.52
CA GLY A 1115 37.86 -3.17 -27.21
C GLY A 1115 38.89 -2.61 -26.23
N ALA A 1116 38.47 -2.12 -25.06
CA ALA A 1116 39.39 -1.74 -24.00
C ALA A 1116 40.26 -2.92 -23.52
N ALA A 1117 39.63 -4.09 -23.27
CA ALA A 1117 40.34 -5.29 -22.85
C ALA A 1117 41.29 -5.81 -23.95
N GLU A 1118 40.86 -5.82 -25.21
CA GLU A 1118 41.69 -6.18 -26.36
C GLU A 1118 42.88 -5.23 -26.54
N LEU A 1119 42.65 -3.92 -26.40
CA LEU A 1119 43.69 -2.90 -26.49
C LEU A 1119 44.75 -3.12 -25.42
N LEU A 1120 44.35 -3.35 -24.17
CA LEU A 1120 45.30 -3.63 -23.08
C LEU A 1120 46.08 -4.91 -23.33
N LYS A 1121 45.39 -6.01 -23.66
CA LYS A 1121 46.01 -7.32 -23.93
C LYS A 1121 47.02 -7.25 -25.08
N LYS A 1122 46.68 -6.57 -26.19
CA LYS A 1122 47.56 -6.39 -27.35
C LYS A 1122 48.86 -5.66 -26.99
N ASN A 1123 48.83 -4.80 -25.98
CA ASN A 1123 49.99 -4.05 -25.52
C ASN A 1123 50.64 -4.67 -24.27
N GLY A 1124 50.30 -5.91 -23.91
CA GLY A 1124 50.91 -6.57 -22.75
C GLY A 1124 50.51 -5.94 -21.40
N LEU A 1125 49.34 -5.29 -21.33
CA LEU A 1125 48.83 -4.60 -20.14
C LEU A 1125 47.51 -5.24 -19.65
N GLN A 1126 47.16 -4.95 -18.41
CA GLN A 1126 45.89 -5.29 -17.77
C GLN A 1126 45.49 -4.21 -16.76
N TRP A 1127 44.20 -4.11 -16.41
CA TRP A 1127 43.73 -3.24 -15.34
C TRP A 1127 44.37 -3.62 -14.00
N VAL A 1128 44.73 -2.62 -13.20
CA VAL A 1128 45.21 -2.84 -11.82
C VAL A 1128 44.06 -3.31 -10.93
N ARG A 1129 42.89 -2.65 -11.03
CA ARG A 1129 41.69 -2.95 -10.24
C ARG A 1129 40.45 -2.91 -11.14
N GLN A 1130 39.84 -4.07 -11.39
CA GLN A 1130 38.54 -4.18 -12.07
C GLN A 1130 37.43 -3.48 -11.28
N LYS A 1131 37.50 -3.48 -9.95
CA LYS A 1131 36.53 -2.84 -9.06
C LYS A 1131 36.43 -1.33 -9.21
N ASP A 1132 37.42 -0.67 -9.82
CA ASP A 1132 37.34 0.76 -10.14
C ASP A 1132 36.19 1.06 -11.10
N PHE A 1133 35.72 0.08 -11.86
CA PHE A 1133 34.64 0.25 -12.83
C PHE A 1133 33.26 -0.15 -12.29
N TRP A 1134 33.19 -0.77 -11.10
CA TRP A 1134 31.94 -1.30 -10.56
C TRP A 1134 30.92 -0.20 -10.26
N ILE A 1135 29.64 -0.59 -10.28
CA ILE A 1135 28.49 0.26 -9.96
C ILE A 1135 28.09 -0.06 -8.52
N GLN A 1136 28.27 0.92 -7.63
CA GLN A 1136 27.84 0.85 -6.23
C GLN A 1136 26.31 0.72 -6.10
N GLN A 1137 25.86 0.20 -4.96
CA GLN A 1137 24.43 0.12 -4.63
C GLN A 1137 23.78 1.51 -4.54
N GLY A 1138 22.50 1.57 -4.90
CA GLY A 1138 21.74 2.80 -5.09
C GLY A 1138 20.98 2.75 -6.42
N GLY A 1139 20.26 3.82 -6.72
CA GLY A 1139 19.78 4.04 -8.07
C GLY A 1139 18.35 4.53 -8.24
N PRO A 1140 17.96 4.84 -9.50
CA PRO A 1140 18.75 4.61 -10.72
C PRO A 1140 20.09 5.37 -10.76
N PRO A 1141 21.22 4.67 -10.97
CA PRO A 1141 22.54 5.28 -10.80
C PRO A 1141 22.74 6.41 -11.82
N THR A 1142 23.28 7.53 -11.36
CA THR A 1142 23.57 8.69 -12.21
C THR A 1142 24.60 8.31 -13.27
N ASP A 1143 24.17 8.26 -14.52
CA ASP A 1143 25.02 7.85 -15.62
C ASP A 1143 25.86 9.03 -16.15
N THR A 1144 26.93 9.30 -15.42
CA THR A 1144 27.91 10.35 -15.69
C THR A 1144 28.87 10.00 -16.84
N ALA A 1145 28.90 8.74 -17.29
CA ALA A 1145 29.66 8.35 -18.48
C ALA A 1145 29.10 9.00 -19.75
N TRP A 1146 27.77 9.15 -19.84
CA TRP A 1146 27.08 9.86 -20.94
C TRP A 1146 26.49 11.17 -20.46
N MET A 1147 27.38 12.14 -20.32
CA MET A 1147 27.03 13.55 -20.26
C MET A 1147 27.49 14.25 -21.53
N LYS A 1148 26.80 15.32 -21.91
CA LYS A 1148 27.25 16.24 -22.95
C LYS A 1148 28.67 16.73 -22.60
N PRO A 1149 29.65 16.58 -23.51
CA PRO A 1149 31.01 17.04 -23.27
C PRO A 1149 31.04 18.57 -23.16
N VAL A 1150 32.02 19.09 -22.41
CA VAL A 1150 32.29 20.53 -22.37
C VAL A 1150 32.82 20.96 -23.74
N ASN A 1151 32.30 22.05 -24.29
CA ASN A 1151 32.84 22.64 -25.51
C ASN A 1151 33.95 23.64 -25.17
N PHE A 1152 35.19 23.15 -25.08
CA PHE A 1152 36.34 24.02 -24.81
C PHE A 1152 36.67 24.99 -25.99
N THR A 1153 36.08 24.83 -27.18
CA THR A 1153 36.38 25.69 -28.34
C THR A 1153 35.66 27.05 -28.36
N GLU A 1154 34.56 27.20 -27.61
CA GLU A 1154 33.80 28.47 -27.53
C GLU A 1154 34.51 29.57 -26.70
N PHE A 1155 35.61 29.23 -26.01
CA PHE A 1155 36.35 30.11 -25.10
C PHE A 1155 37.15 31.22 -25.80
N LEU A 1156 37.37 31.12 -27.11
CA LEU A 1156 38.21 32.06 -27.88
C LEU A 1156 37.46 33.31 -28.38
N SER A 1157 36.14 33.42 -28.18
CA SER A 1157 35.36 34.57 -28.69
C SER A 1157 35.24 35.75 -27.71
N CYS A 1158 35.60 35.58 -26.43
CA CYS A 1158 35.44 36.64 -25.41
C CYS A 1158 36.76 37.26 -24.90
N SER A 1159 37.94 36.78 -25.32
CA SER A 1159 39.24 37.26 -24.79
C SER A 1159 40.00 38.25 -25.70
N TRP A 1160 39.42 38.69 -26.82
CA TRP A 1160 40.07 39.63 -27.75
C TRP A 1160 39.50 41.07 -27.73
N VAL A 1161 38.68 41.44 -26.74
CA VAL A 1161 38.11 42.80 -26.64
C VAL A 1161 38.79 43.70 -25.59
N GLU A 1162 39.76 43.20 -24.83
CA GLU A 1162 40.59 44.06 -23.96
C GLU A 1162 42.08 43.83 -24.22
N LEU A 1163 42.59 44.53 -25.24
CA LEU A 1163 44.01 44.88 -25.41
C LEU A 1163 44.10 46.34 -25.86
#